data_AF-A0A143CAR6-F1
#
_entry.id   AF-A0A143CAR6-F1
#
_cell.length_a   1.000
_cell.length_b   1.000
_cell.length_c   1.000
_cell.angle_alpha   90.00
_cell.angle_beta   90.00
_cell.angle_gamma   90.00
#
_symmetry.space_group_name_H-M   'P 1'
#
loop_
_entity.id
_entity.type
_entity.pdbx_description
1 polymer ?
#
loop_
_entity_poly.entity_id
_entity_poly.type
_entity_poly.pdbx_seq_one_letter_code
_entity_poly.pdbx_strand_id
1 'polypeptide(L)'
;MALNLVGGLPRAAAAGSVVSYVDTSRSTYDKITLMVDDKPFYHSGVQFRYEKHKYTFGWTDAQLKPVLGMIRDDGFTVVNIPIWWSQVETSKDVFDWTDIDKYLAWCGEFGIKLELLWFSHESTGSSLAARMPAYVMNDYQAVVRSDGTKLTLNGSPLLDKTDPNMLAREKHVLGQLMAHIASVDTAHTLIGVQVLNEPNVAKQQGGQSIDRSYSTYSTNLWNSGGYTDATKFRKDVLLNYLTQLGQVIKQSNHSVYTRTNIAGSGDTVPVAENEVLRSQGTATIDFFGKDPYTTGLDTLYNYGRDAVWAQGKNFPMIMENFGGTPAADVEKFNAIAGNTAHNLYAALDPDSSTGSSNHGLYSYNPTTKVVTRKAVSDKVARLNHVLNKIHRDLASKTPVERGGSNLQTFNRSATASTTTTKPVGGADITFTTSSGAQAFGVRRGAAEFAFTTTTQATFTLPGTIGVVRSVEAGRYDANDNWVKSGTKAYTTVSGNTEITLAAEECVRVSYLVSGARYKLRNTSSGKYLDTDADGAVILSSGTVYDDQDWVVAKDSSGSWTIRNVRTGRFYLEAGATGNNVIWNTGTVADASLWNLEGVAAGGLRVRNTHTGRAYLYGNSAGEAKWNTGTQDASTVWEFQPK
;
A
#
# COMPACT_ATOMS: atom_id res chain seq x y z
N MET A 1 -24.19 30.43 15.85
CA MET A 1 -22.87 30.32 16.51
C MET A 1 -22.53 28.84 16.52
N ALA A 2 -21.39 28.43 15.95
CA ALA A 2 -20.97 27.03 15.97
C ALA A 2 -20.76 26.59 17.43
N LEU A 3 -20.93 25.29 17.72
CA LEU A 3 -20.38 24.69 18.94
C LEU A 3 -18.98 25.29 19.14
N ASN A 4 -18.75 25.96 20.27
CA ASN A 4 -17.41 26.33 20.67
C ASN A 4 -16.68 24.99 20.89
N LEU A 5 -16.02 24.47 19.85
CA LEU A 5 -15.20 23.26 19.84
C LEU A 5 -13.90 23.48 20.65
N VAL A 6 -13.95 24.31 21.69
CA VAL A 6 -12.84 24.70 22.55
C VAL A 6 -12.56 23.55 23.54
N GLY A 7 -12.25 22.37 23.01
CA GLY A 7 -11.17 21.60 23.59
C GLY A 7 -9.88 22.30 23.15
N GLY A 8 -9.01 22.65 24.09
CA GLY A 8 -7.73 23.29 23.75
C GLY A 8 -7.03 22.55 22.60
N LEU A 9 -6.31 23.30 21.76
CA LEU A 9 -5.51 22.77 20.65
C LEU A 9 -4.88 21.44 21.07
N PRO A 10 -4.98 20.37 20.25
CA PRO A 10 -4.38 19.11 20.64
C PRO A 10 -2.91 19.37 20.95
N ARG A 11 -2.50 19.19 22.22
CA ARG A 11 -1.08 19.16 22.57
C ARG A 11 -0.42 18.18 21.62
N ALA A 12 0.57 18.63 20.86
CA ALA A 12 1.30 17.75 19.97
C ALA A 12 1.83 16.56 20.78
N ALA A 13 1.66 15.35 20.25
CA ALA A 13 2.30 14.16 20.81
C ALA A 13 3.81 14.46 21.00
N ALA A 14 4.44 13.90 22.03
CA ALA A 14 5.86 14.10 22.23
C ALA A 14 6.63 13.62 20.99
N ALA A 15 7.68 14.34 20.59
CA ALA A 15 8.54 13.89 19.50
C ALA A 15 9.09 12.48 19.83
N GLY A 16 8.87 11.51 18.93
CA GLY A 16 9.18 10.09 19.15
C GLY A 16 7.99 9.20 19.53
N SER A 17 6.79 9.76 19.73
CA SER A 17 5.58 8.99 20.07
C SER A 17 4.56 8.88 18.93
N VAL A 18 4.88 9.37 17.73
CA VAL A 18 4.04 9.25 16.53
C VAL A 18 4.48 8.04 15.74
N VAL A 19 3.64 7.01 15.73
CA VAL A 19 3.87 5.75 15.02
C VAL A 19 3.37 5.83 13.58
N SER A 20 2.23 6.48 13.37
CA SER A 20 1.62 6.60 12.05
C SER A 20 0.74 7.84 11.92
N TYR A 21 0.60 8.31 10.69
CA TYR A 21 -0.19 9.50 10.33
C TYR A 21 -0.51 9.49 8.84
N VAL A 22 -1.31 10.45 8.40
CA VAL A 22 -1.60 10.67 6.98
C VAL A 22 -0.86 11.92 6.49
N ASP A 23 0.10 11.75 5.58
CA ASP A 23 0.71 12.87 4.86
C ASP A 23 -0.28 13.39 3.82
N THR A 24 -0.75 14.61 4.06
CA THR A 24 -1.72 15.32 3.20
C THR A 24 -1.07 16.41 2.35
N SER A 25 0.25 16.56 2.41
CA SER A 25 0.98 17.65 1.75
C SER A 25 1.08 17.47 0.23
N ARG A 26 1.18 16.23 -0.23
CA ARG A 26 1.51 15.88 -1.63
C ARG A 26 2.78 16.57 -2.15
N SER A 27 3.70 16.91 -1.24
CA SER A 27 4.96 17.56 -1.58
C SER A 27 6.01 16.57 -2.08
N THR A 28 6.02 15.37 -1.48
CA THR A 28 6.98 14.30 -1.78
C THR A 28 6.36 13.18 -2.61
N TYR A 29 5.04 12.97 -2.50
CA TYR A 29 4.30 11.86 -3.11
C TYR A 29 3.14 12.36 -3.97
N ASP A 30 2.76 11.57 -4.99
CA ASP A 30 1.74 11.94 -5.97
C ASP A 30 0.30 11.91 -5.39
N LYS A 31 0.13 11.44 -4.15
CA LYS A 31 -1.17 11.35 -3.46
C LYS A 31 -1.04 11.56 -1.95
N ILE A 32 -2.20 11.62 -1.30
CA ILE A 32 -2.31 11.54 0.16
C ILE A 32 -1.80 10.15 0.56
N THR A 33 -0.84 10.10 1.47
CA THR A 33 -0.10 8.88 1.76
C THR A 33 -0.22 8.53 3.24
N LEU A 34 -0.57 7.29 3.53
CA LEU A 34 -0.50 6.77 4.88
C LEU A 34 0.97 6.49 5.23
N MET A 35 1.43 6.96 6.38
CA MET A 35 2.80 6.86 6.85
C MET A 35 2.85 5.97 8.09
N VAL A 36 3.81 5.04 8.14
CA VAL A 36 4.14 4.25 9.33
C VAL A 36 5.66 4.32 9.51
N ASP A 37 6.11 4.72 10.70
CA ASP A 37 7.53 4.96 10.99
C ASP A 37 8.19 5.89 9.96
N ASP A 38 7.49 6.98 9.60
CA ASP A 38 7.90 7.96 8.57
C ASP A 38 8.16 7.37 7.18
N LYS A 39 7.60 6.19 6.87
CA LYS A 39 7.72 5.57 5.54
C LYS A 39 6.33 5.34 4.90
N PRO A 40 6.17 5.56 3.57
CA PRO A 40 4.90 5.35 2.84
C PRO A 40 4.34 3.94 2.94
N PHE A 41 3.27 3.75 3.68
CA PHE A 41 2.70 2.44 3.96
C PHE A 41 1.44 2.18 3.13
N TYR A 42 1.42 1.05 2.42
CA TYR A 42 0.23 0.61 1.69
C TYR A 42 -0.62 -0.30 2.58
N HIS A 43 -1.82 0.17 2.93
CA HIS A 43 -2.78 -0.57 3.76
C HIS A 43 -3.49 -1.63 2.91
N SER A 44 -3.16 -2.90 3.13
CA SER A 44 -3.86 -4.06 2.57
C SER A 44 -4.50 -4.83 3.73
N GLY A 45 -5.76 -4.48 4.04
CA GLY A 45 -6.44 -4.92 5.25
C GLY A 45 -7.53 -5.97 5.04
N VAL A 46 -7.78 -6.75 6.09
CA VAL A 46 -8.96 -7.60 6.24
C VAL A 46 -9.44 -7.55 7.70
N GLN A 47 -10.75 -7.43 7.89
CA GLN A 47 -11.34 -7.48 9.21
C GLN A 47 -11.33 -8.91 9.76
N PHE A 48 -10.83 -9.08 10.98
CA PHE A 48 -10.87 -10.32 11.72
C PHE A 48 -11.76 -10.16 12.95
N ARG A 49 -12.98 -10.72 12.85
CA ARG A 49 -14.04 -10.63 13.87
C ARG A 49 -13.79 -11.55 15.07
N TYR A 50 -12.58 -11.50 15.63
CA TYR A 50 -12.12 -12.33 16.76
C TYR A 50 -13.11 -12.29 17.92
N GLU A 51 -13.51 -11.09 18.31
CA GLU A 51 -14.30 -10.80 19.49
C GLU A 51 -15.67 -11.48 19.41
N LYS A 52 -16.32 -11.43 18.25
CA LYS A 52 -17.65 -12.01 18.07
C LYS A 52 -17.58 -13.54 17.99
N HIS A 53 -16.59 -14.09 17.30
CA HIS A 53 -16.37 -15.54 17.28
C HIS A 53 -16.10 -16.11 18.68
N LYS A 54 -15.25 -15.43 19.47
CA LYS A 54 -14.91 -15.84 20.83
C LYS A 54 -16.09 -15.69 21.79
N TYR A 55 -16.59 -14.47 21.96
CA TYR A 55 -17.51 -14.14 23.04
C TYR A 55 -18.97 -14.43 22.73
N THR A 56 -19.36 -14.57 21.45
CA THR A 56 -20.73 -14.97 21.07
C THR A 56 -20.81 -16.43 20.68
N PHE A 57 -19.81 -16.96 19.98
CA PHE A 57 -19.89 -18.29 19.37
C PHE A 57 -18.95 -19.34 19.99
N GLY A 58 -18.27 -18.99 21.09
CA GLY A 58 -17.49 -19.92 21.91
C GLY A 58 -16.23 -20.45 21.24
N TRP A 59 -15.67 -19.72 20.29
CA TRP A 59 -14.39 -20.10 19.69
C TRP A 59 -13.24 -19.90 20.69
N THR A 60 -12.28 -20.82 20.66
CA THR A 60 -11.07 -20.72 21.49
C THR A 60 -9.97 -19.97 20.77
N ASP A 61 -9.00 -19.47 21.53
CA ASP A 61 -7.81 -18.82 20.98
C ASP A 61 -7.01 -19.76 20.05
N ALA A 62 -6.97 -21.06 20.38
CA ALA A 62 -6.31 -22.08 19.54
C ALA A 62 -7.01 -22.28 18.19
N GLN A 63 -8.31 -21.99 18.09
CA GLN A 63 -9.06 -22.03 16.83
C GLN A 63 -8.92 -20.71 16.03
N LEU A 64 -8.76 -19.59 16.74
CA LEU A 64 -8.69 -18.26 16.13
C LEU A 64 -7.28 -17.88 15.66
N LYS A 65 -6.22 -18.26 16.38
CA LYS A 65 -4.84 -17.95 15.98
C LYS A 65 -4.47 -18.47 14.57
N PRO A 66 -4.84 -19.70 14.17
CA PRO A 66 -4.57 -20.19 12.81
C PRO A 66 -5.22 -19.34 11.71
N VAL A 67 -6.37 -18.72 11.97
CA VAL A 67 -7.01 -17.80 11.01
C VAL A 67 -6.12 -16.60 10.70
N LEU A 68 -5.46 -16.04 11.72
CA LEU A 68 -4.49 -14.96 11.52
C LEU A 68 -3.26 -15.43 10.73
N GLY A 69 -2.82 -16.67 10.93
CA GLY A 69 -1.80 -17.30 10.10
C GLY A 69 -2.22 -17.37 8.62
N MET A 70 -3.47 -17.76 8.34
CA MET A 70 -4.01 -17.76 6.97
C MET A 70 -4.06 -16.35 6.36
N ILE A 71 -4.47 -15.34 7.13
CA ILE A 71 -4.46 -13.93 6.71
C ILE A 71 -3.05 -13.50 6.30
N ARG A 72 -2.03 -13.84 7.10
CA ARG A 72 -0.63 -13.56 6.77
C ARG A 72 -0.18 -14.29 5.51
N ASP A 73 -0.48 -15.58 5.39
CA ASP A 73 -0.09 -16.39 4.25
C ASP A 73 -0.71 -15.88 2.95
N ASP A 74 -1.93 -15.33 3.04
CA ASP A 74 -2.63 -14.67 1.93
C ASP A 74 -2.12 -13.23 1.67
N GLY A 75 -1.01 -12.82 2.30
CA GLY A 75 -0.29 -11.60 1.97
C GLY A 75 -0.91 -10.30 2.47
N PHE A 76 -1.88 -10.32 3.38
CA PHE A 76 -2.37 -9.10 4.02
C PHE A 76 -1.28 -8.47 4.89
N THR A 77 -1.21 -7.14 4.87
CA THR A 77 -0.22 -6.37 5.66
C THR A 77 -0.83 -5.78 6.93
N VAL A 78 -2.16 -5.71 6.99
CA VAL A 78 -2.91 -5.22 8.14
C VAL A 78 -4.04 -6.20 8.47
N VAL A 79 -4.25 -6.47 9.75
CA VAL A 79 -5.49 -7.06 10.26
C VAL A 79 -6.25 -6.01 11.05
N ASN A 80 -7.55 -5.89 10.77
CA ASN A 80 -8.42 -4.96 11.48
C ASN A 80 -9.22 -5.77 12.52
N ILE A 81 -8.97 -5.57 13.82
CA ILE A 81 -9.60 -6.37 14.87
C ILE A 81 -10.48 -5.48 15.75
N PRO A 82 -11.78 -5.77 15.88
CA PRO A 82 -12.60 -5.08 16.87
C PRO A 82 -12.24 -5.45 18.30
N ILE A 83 -12.32 -4.48 19.18
CA ILE A 83 -12.31 -4.68 20.63
C ILE A 83 -13.57 -4.05 21.23
N TRP A 84 -14.27 -4.83 22.05
CA TRP A 84 -15.42 -4.32 22.79
C TRP A 84 -14.96 -3.61 24.06
N TRP A 85 -15.61 -2.48 24.39
CA TRP A 85 -15.36 -1.78 25.66
C TRP A 85 -15.43 -2.74 26.86
N SER A 86 -16.44 -3.61 26.91
CA SER A 86 -16.59 -4.61 27.99
C SER A 86 -15.40 -5.54 28.21
N GLN A 87 -14.52 -5.71 27.21
CA GLN A 87 -13.31 -6.54 27.33
C GLN A 87 -12.08 -5.74 27.73
N VAL A 88 -12.09 -4.41 27.54
CA VAL A 88 -11.04 -3.50 28.02
C VAL A 88 -11.30 -3.10 29.46
N GLU A 89 -12.57 -2.94 29.80
CA GLU A 89 -13.00 -2.59 31.14
C GLU A 89 -14.17 -3.50 31.54
N THR A 90 -13.91 -4.43 32.44
CA THR A 90 -14.90 -5.46 32.83
C THR A 90 -15.92 -4.91 33.82
N SER A 91 -15.50 -3.96 34.66
CA SER A 91 -16.34 -3.15 35.53
C SER A 91 -15.67 -1.79 35.72
N LYS A 92 -16.40 -0.80 36.27
CA LYS A 92 -15.92 0.58 36.36
C LYS A 92 -14.54 0.64 37.02
N ASP A 93 -13.54 1.14 36.28
CA ASP A 93 -12.14 1.31 36.69
C ASP A 93 -11.37 0.01 36.91
N VAL A 94 -11.88 -1.11 36.40
CA VAL A 94 -11.21 -2.42 36.39
C VAL A 94 -10.88 -2.82 34.95
N PHE A 95 -9.61 -2.62 34.59
CA PHE A 95 -9.12 -2.85 33.23
C PHE A 95 -8.57 -4.26 33.04
N ASP A 96 -8.82 -4.83 31.86
CA ASP A 96 -8.27 -6.11 31.42
C ASP A 96 -7.61 -5.93 30.05
N TRP A 97 -6.33 -6.28 29.97
CA TRP A 97 -5.51 -6.11 28.76
C TRP A 97 -5.30 -7.43 28.00
N THR A 98 -5.88 -8.54 28.47
CA THR A 98 -5.62 -9.90 28.00
C THR A 98 -5.80 -10.06 26.49
N ASP A 99 -6.83 -9.43 25.89
CA ASP A 99 -7.04 -9.49 24.45
C ASP A 99 -6.14 -8.51 23.67
N ILE A 100 -5.88 -7.33 24.21
CA ILE A 100 -4.99 -6.34 23.59
C ILE A 100 -3.56 -6.88 23.48
N ASP A 101 -3.02 -7.41 24.58
CA ASP A 101 -1.68 -8.00 24.60
C ASP A 101 -1.58 -9.20 23.65
N LYS A 102 -2.65 -9.99 23.57
CA LYS A 102 -2.75 -11.13 22.66
C LYS A 102 -2.75 -10.67 21.20
N TYR A 103 -3.52 -9.64 20.85
CA TYR A 103 -3.55 -9.11 19.49
C TYR A 103 -2.17 -8.61 19.07
N LEU A 104 -1.51 -7.83 19.92
CA LEU A 104 -0.16 -7.32 19.68
C LEU A 104 0.86 -8.45 19.53
N ALA A 105 0.84 -9.42 20.45
CA ALA A 105 1.75 -10.57 20.41
C ALA A 105 1.57 -11.41 19.15
N TRP A 106 0.33 -11.74 18.79
CA TRP A 106 0.06 -12.52 17.58
C TRP A 106 0.40 -11.75 16.30
N CYS A 107 0.05 -10.47 16.23
CA CYS A 107 0.40 -9.63 15.08
C CYS A 107 1.92 -9.51 14.92
N GLY A 108 2.65 -9.33 16.03
CA GLY A 108 4.13 -9.35 16.05
C GLY A 108 4.72 -10.68 15.59
N GLU A 109 4.19 -11.81 16.05
CA GLU A 109 4.62 -13.16 15.64
C GLU A 109 4.42 -13.39 14.13
N PHE A 110 3.30 -12.94 13.58
CA PHE A 110 3.00 -13.09 12.16
C PHE A 110 3.59 -11.97 11.29
N GLY A 111 4.19 -10.92 11.87
CA GLY A 111 4.73 -9.79 11.12
C GLY A 111 3.66 -8.98 10.37
N ILE A 112 2.43 -8.97 10.89
CA ILE A 112 1.29 -8.21 10.35
C ILE A 112 1.03 -7.00 11.25
N LYS A 113 0.63 -5.86 10.69
CA LYS A 113 0.25 -4.69 11.48
C LYS A 113 -1.20 -4.80 11.97
N LEU A 114 -1.49 -4.17 13.09
CA LEU A 114 -2.82 -4.11 13.69
C LEU A 114 -3.45 -2.75 13.43
N GLU A 115 -4.71 -2.77 13.02
CA GLU A 115 -5.63 -1.65 13.21
C GLU A 115 -6.73 -2.07 14.18
N LEU A 116 -6.88 -1.35 15.29
CA LEU A 116 -7.86 -1.65 16.31
C LEU A 116 -9.19 -0.96 16.00
N LEU A 117 -10.30 -1.69 16.05
CA LEU A 117 -11.64 -1.09 15.89
C LEU A 117 -12.29 -0.91 17.26
N TRP A 118 -12.40 0.34 17.72
CA TRP A 118 -12.95 0.66 19.03
C TRP A 118 -14.48 0.53 19.02
N PHE A 119 -14.97 -0.68 19.31
CA PHE A 119 -16.40 -1.02 19.36
C PHE A 119 -16.93 -0.69 20.75
N SER A 120 -17.31 0.56 20.91
CA SER A 120 -17.56 1.18 22.20
C SER A 120 -19.04 1.31 22.52
N HIS A 121 -19.48 2.49 23.01
CA HIS A 121 -20.87 2.75 23.38
C HIS A 121 -21.85 2.52 22.23
N GLU A 122 -21.35 2.58 21.01
CA GLU A 122 -22.10 2.35 19.80
C GLU A 122 -21.32 1.45 18.84
N SER A 123 -22.06 0.56 18.20
CA SER A 123 -21.69 0.02 16.91
C SER A 123 -22.95 -0.19 16.07
N THR A 124 -22.89 0.08 14.77
CA THR A 124 -24.00 -0.17 13.84
C THR A 124 -25.31 0.54 14.29
N GLY A 125 -25.20 1.79 14.74
CA GLY A 125 -26.34 2.55 15.24
C GLY A 125 -27.00 2.01 16.52
N SER A 126 -26.34 1.14 17.29
CA SER A 126 -26.93 0.54 18.50
C SER A 126 -25.93 0.43 19.65
N SER A 127 -26.43 0.62 20.87
CA SER A 127 -25.69 0.37 22.11
C SER A 127 -26.03 -1.04 22.59
N LEU A 128 -25.10 -1.97 22.40
CA LEU A 128 -25.31 -3.40 22.66
C LEU A 128 -24.73 -3.80 24.01
N ALA A 129 -25.55 -4.43 24.85
CA ALA A 129 -25.16 -4.80 26.22
C ALA A 129 -23.90 -5.67 26.29
N ALA A 130 -23.69 -6.59 25.34
CA ALA A 130 -22.50 -7.44 25.30
C ALA A 130 -21.20 -6.66 25.06
N ARG A 131 -21.26 -5.49 24.41
CA ARG A 131 -20.08 -4.72 24.00
C ARG A 131 -19.64 -3.69 25.03
N MET A 132 -20.46 -3.43 26.05
CA MET A 132 -20.21 -2.41 27.06
C MET A 132 -20.26 -3.00 28.47
N PRO A 133 -19.52 -2.44 29.43
CA PRO A 133 -19.74 -2.76 30.84
C PRO A 133 -21.18 -2.42 31.25
N ALA A 134 -21.77 -3.22 32.16
CA ALA A 134 -23.17 -3.07 32.55
C ALA A 134 -23.53 -1.66 33.09
N TYR A 135 -22.60 -1.01 33.80
CA TYR A 135 -22.83 0.34 34.35
C TYR A 135 -23.03 1.38 33.25
N VAL A 136 -22.35 1.26 32.10
CA VAL A 136 -22.46 2.21 30.99
C VAL A 136 -23.88 2.26 30.43
N MET A 137 -24.55 1.11 30.33
CA MET A 137 -25.93 1.04 29.84
C MET A 137 -26.93 1.74 30.78
N ASN A 138 -26.63 1.77 32.07
CA ASN A 138 -27.55 2.24 33.11
C ASN A 138 -27.32 3.71 33.49
N ASP A 139 -26.07 4.18 33.39
CA ASP A 139 -25.66 5.48 33.96
C ASP A 139 -25.81 6.65 32.97
N TYR A 140 -25.94 6.40 31.66
CA TYR A 140 -25.93 7.44 30.62
C TYR A 140 -27.24 7.58 29.87
N GLN A 141 -27.48 8.78 29.32
CA GLN A 141 -28.71 9.07 28.60
C GLN A 141 -28.81 8.30 27.28
N ALA A 142 -29.99 7.76 27.00
CA ALA A 142 -30.34 7.25 25.69
C ALA A 142 -30.85 8.36 24.79
N VAL A 143 -30.76 8.15 23.48
CA VAL A 143 -31.52 8.90 22.48
C VAL A 143 -33.00 8.68 22.74
N VAL A 144 -33.75 9.77 22.91
CA VAL A 144 -35.21 9.73 23.16
C VAL A 144 -35.98 10.51 22.11
N ARG A 145 -37.21 10.06 21.86
CA ARG A 145 -38.20 10.76 21.04
C ARG A 145 -38.75 11.98 21.77
N SER A 146 -39.49 12.82 21.04
CA SER A 146 -40.15 14.02 21.59
C SER A 146 -41.16 13.72 22.71
N ASP A 147 -41.70 12.50 22.78
CA ASP A 147 -42.57 12.02 23.86
C ASP A 147 -41.79 11.47 25.08
N GLY A 148 -40.46 11.50 25.05
CA GLY A 148 -39.57 11.01 26.10
C GLY A 148 -39.25 9.52 26.03
N THR A 149 -39.83 8.75 25.09
CA THR A 149 -39.55 7.32 24.96
C THR A 149 -38.17 7.06 24.33
N LYS A 150 -37.47 6.02 24.79
CA LYS A 150 -36.16 5.64 24.23
C LYS A 150 -36.28 5.15 22.79
N LEU A 151 -35.33 5.55 21.94
CA LEU A 151 -35.14 4.93 20.63
C LEU A 151 -34.52 3.55 20.84
N THR A 152 -35.25 2.49 20.48
CA THR A 152 -34.84 1.10 20.71
C THR A 152 -35.05 0.21 19.49
N LEU A 153 -34.11 -0.72 19.28
CA LEU A 153 -34.13 -1.74 18.23
C LEU A 153 -33.82 -3.07 18.88
N ASN A 154 -34.71 -4.06 18.76
CA ASN A 154 -34.58 -5.38 19.39
C ASN A 154 -34.26 -5.29 20.90
N GLY A 155 -34.87 -4.34 21.60
CA GLY A 155 -34.64 -4.08 23.03
C GLY A 155 -33.34 -3.33 23.37
N SER A 156 -32.46 -3.07 22.39
CA SER A 156 -31.23 -2.31 22.60
C SER A 156 -31.46 -0.81 22.33
N PRO A 157 -31.04 0.10 23.24
CA PRO A 157 -31.13 1.54 23.00
C PRO A 157 -30.01 2.02 22.07
N LEU A 158 -30.05 3.31 21.73
CA LEU A 158 -28.89 4.06 21.28
C LEU A 158 -28.54 5.08 22.37
N LEU A 159 -27.31 5.06 22.89
CA LEU A 159 -26.84 6.05 23.86
C LEU A 159 -26.54 7.40 23.18
N ASP A 160 -26.84 8.49 23.87
CA ASP A 160 -26.85 9.83 23.34
C ASP A 160 -25.46 10.48 23.42
N LYS A 161 -24.88 10.77 22.25
CA LYS A 161 -23.56 11.43 22.13
C LYS A 161 -23.51 12.85 22.67
N THR A 162 -24.65 13.44 23.03
CA THR A 162 -24.69 14.73 23.70
C THR A 162 -24.49 14.64 25.22
N ASP A 163 -24.52 13.43 25.81
CA ASP A 163 -24.22 13.23 27.22
C ASP A 163 -22.73 13.46 27.51
N PRO A 164 -22.35 14.55 28.21
CA PRO A 164 -20.94 14.86 28.46
C PRO A 164 -20.28 13.86 29.42
N ASN A 165 -21.05 13.17 30.27
CA ASN A 165 -20.51 12.20 31.22
C ASN A 165 -20.12 10.90 30.50
N MET A 166 -20.92 10.49 29.51
CA MET A 166 -20.59 9.35 28.66
C MET A 166 -19.30 9.62 27.89
N LEU A 167 -19.20 10.79 27.24
CA LEU A 167 -17.98 11.18 26.52
C LEU A 167 -16.76 11.22 27.44
N ALA A 168 -16.88 11.84 28.62
CA ALA A 168 -15.79 11.89 29.60
C ALA A 168 -15.35 10.49 30.03
N ARG A 169 -16.31 9.59 30.25
CA ARG A 169 -16.02 8.21 30.64
C ARG A 169 -15.33 7.44 29.52
N GLU A 170 -15.84 7.51 28.31
CA GLU A 170 -15.26 6.82 27.16
C GLU A 170 -13.85 7.33 26.85
N LYS A 171 -13.62 8.65 26.94
CA LYS A 171 -12.27 9.24 26.82
C LYS A 171 -11.31 8.69 27.87
N HIS A 172 -11.75 8.53 29.11
CA HIS A 172 -10.93 7.97 30.18
C HIS A 172 -10.50 6.53 29.85
N VAL A 173 -11.46 5.67 29.48
CA VAL A 173 -11.17 4.26 29.16
C VAL A 173 -10.27 4.13 27.92
N LEU A 174 -10.57 4.88 26.85
CA LEU A 174 -9.74 4.91 25.65
C LEU A 174 -8.33 5.44 25.98
N GLY A 175 -8.22 6.41 26.90
CA GLY A 175 -6.93 6.91 27.38
C GLY A 175 -6.13 5.85 28.12
N GLN A 176 -6.77 5.06 28.98
CA GLN A 176 -6.12 3.95 29.67
C GLN A 176 -5.67 2.86 28.70
N LEU A 177 -6.49 2.54 27.70
CA LEU A 177 -6.14 1.62 26.63
C LEU A 177 -4.89 2.09 25.86
N MET A 178 -4.88 3.34 25.40
CA MET A 178 -3.75 3.89 24.67
C MET A 178 -2.49 4.01 25.55
N ALA A 179 -2.64 4.29 26.85
CA ALA A 179 -1.53 4.31 27.80
C ALA A 179 -0.92 2.91 28.00
N HIS A 180 -1.76 1.87 28.10
CA HIS A 180 -1.30 0.48 28.15
C HIS A 180 -0.55 0.10 26.88
N ILE A 181 -1.15 0.34 25.70
CA ILE A 181 -0.52 0.07 24.40
C ILE A 181 0.85 0.75 24.29
N ALA A 182 0.94 2.03 24.65
CA ALA A 182 2.22 2.77 24.63
C ALA A 182 3.30 2.13 25.53
N SER A 183 2.90 1.42 26.59
CA SER A 183 3.83 0.76 27.49
C SER A 183 4.32 -0.61 27.00
N VAL A 184 3.58 -1.28 26.10
CA VAL A 184 3.86 -2.65 25.66
C VAL A 184 4.19 -2.79 24.17
N ASP A 185 3.71 -1.91 23.29
CA ASP A 185 3.90 -2.02 21.83
C ASP A 185 5.14 -1.29 21.33
N THR A 186 6.33 -1.71 21.76
CA THR A 186 7.59 -1.09 21.33
C THR A 186 7.95 -1.39 19.87
N ALA A 187 7.26 -2.33 19.23
CA ALA A 187 7.47 -2.73 17.83
C ALA A 187 6.58 -1.97 16.83
N HIS A 188 5.76 -1.03 17.33
CA HIS A 188 4.84 -0.24 16.54
C HIS A 188 3.89 -1.14 15.72
N THR A 189 3.36 -2.17 16.37
CA THR A 189 2.46 -3.17 15.79
C THR A 189 1.09 -2.56 15.52
N LEU A 190 0.54 -1.83 16.48
CA LEU A 190 -0.65 -1.02 16.31
C LEU A 190 -0.28 0.21 15.50
N ILE A 191 -0.86 0.31 14.31
CA ILE A 191 -0.64 1.43 13.40
C ILE A 191 -1.89 2.28 13.22
N GLY A 192 -3.06 1.90 13.72
CA GLY A 192 -4.27 2.70 13.52
C GLY A 192 -5.39 2.34 14.46
N VAL A 193 -6.29 3.30 14.69
CA VAL A 193 -7.52 3.10 15.46
C VAL A 193 -8.72 3.59 14.67
N GLN A 194 -9.69 2.71 14.43
CA GLN A 194 -11.02 3.15 14.01
C GLN A 194 -11.79 3.60 15.25
N VAL A 195 -12.24 4.86 15.24
CA VAL A 195 -13.02 5.48 16.31
C VAL A 195 -14.50 5.18 16.06
N LEU A 196 -15.09 4.37 16.95
CA LEU A 196 -16.43 3.79 16.82
C LEU A 196 -16.58 2.88 15.60
N ASN A 197 -17.80 2.40 15.34
CA ASN A 197 -18.11 1.59 14.15
C ASN A 197 -19.48 1.91 13.59
N GLU A 198 -19.52 2.40 12.35
CA GLU A 198 -20.75 2.87 11.70
C GLU A 198 -21.60 3.76 12.63
N PRO A 199 -21.03 4.82 13.24
CA PRO A 199 -21.73 5.61 14.22
C PRO A 199 -22.84 6.47 13.60
N ASN A 200 -23.93 6.63 14.35
CA ASN A 200 -25.09 7.45 14.05
C ASN A 200 -25.41 8.36 15.26
N VAL A 201 -26.24 9.38 15.05
CA VAL A 201 -26.64 10.29 16.14
C VAL A 201 -28.06 10.04 16.61
N ALA A 202 -28.98 9.82 15.69
CA ALA A 202 -30.41 9.72 15.94
C ALA A 202 -31.08 8.61 15.11
N LYS A 203 -30.29 7.63 14.66
CA LYS A 203 -30.74 6.49 13.85
C LYS A 203 -30.15 5.18 14.37
N GLN A 204 -31.00 4.15 14.41
CA GLN A 204 -30.55 2.78 14.56
C GLN A 204 -30.50 2.11 13.19
N GLN A 205 -29.38 1.49 12.84
CA GLN A 205 -29.22 0.83 11.55
C GLN A 205 -30.19 -0.36 11.44
N GLY A 206 -30.94 -0.43 10.34
CA GLY A 206 -32.04 -1.39 10.19
C GLY A 206 -33.26 -1.09 11.07
N GLY A 207 -33.28 0.04 11.78
CA GLY A 207 -34.35 0.46 12.68
C GLY A 207 -34.88 1.85 12.38
N GLN A 208 -35.37 2.50 13.44
CA GLN A 208 -36.00 3.81 13.38
C GLN A 208 -34.97 4.94 13.28
N SER A 209 -35.37 6.06 12.67
CA SER A 209 -34.61 7.30 12.60
C SER A 209 -35.49 8.44 13.08
N ILE A 210 -34.95 9.32 13.91
CA ILE A 210 -35.57 10.59 14.30
C ILE A 210 -34.68 11.75 13.87
N ASP A 211 -35.20 12.98 13.93
CA ASP A 211 -34.46 14.17 13.52
C ASP A 211 -33.31 14.49 14.48
N ARG A 212 -33.54 14.39 15.79
CA ARG A 212 -32.52 14.48 16.83
C ARG A 212 -33.02 13.77 18.09
N SER A 213 -32.11 13.56 19.04
CA SER A 213 -32.53 13.23 20.40
C SER A 213 -33.24 14.41 21.06
N TYR A 214 -34.26 14.11 21.86
CA TYR A 214 -34.96 15.06 22.72
C TYR A 214 -34.58 14.91 24.20
N SER A 215 -33.44 14.25 24.47
CA SER A 215 -32.88 14.14 25.81
C SER A 215 -32.57 15.52 26.39
N THR A 216 -32.35 15.60 27.70
CA THR A 216 -32.03 16.86 28.37
C THR A 216 -30.75 17.48 27.80
N TYR A 217 -29.68 16.69 27.65
CA TYR A 217 -28.42 17.21 27.10
C TYR A 217 -28.57 17.63 25.64
N SER A 218 -29.27 16.82 24.82
CA SER A 218 -29.44 17.12 23.40
C SER A 218 -30.29 18.37 23.16
N THR A 219 -31.39 18.52 23.91
CA THR A 219 -32.26 19.70 23.83
C THR A 219 -31.55 20.95 24.32
N ASN A 220 -30.76 20.86 25.39
CA ASN A 220 -29.95 21.99 25.86
C ASN A 220 -28.89 22.40 24.84
N LEU A 221 -28.20 21.44 24.22
CA LEU A 221 -27.20 21.72 23.19
C LEU A 221 -27.83 22.32 21.93
N TRP A 222 -28.98 21.79 21.49
CA TRP A 222 -29.76 22.33 20.38
C TRP A 222 -30.14 23.80 20.62
N ASN A 223 -30.74 24.10 21.77
CA ASN A 223 -31.20 25.45 22.12
C ASN A 223 -30.04 26.43 22.29
N SER A 224 -29.02 26.06 23.08
CA SER A 224 -27.87 26.92 23.37
C SER A 224 -26.97 27.16 22.15
N GLY A 225 -26.88 26.18 21.24
CA GLY A 225 -26.20 26.33 19.96
C GLY A 225 -26.99 27.13 18.92
N GLY A 226 -28.26 27.44 19.18
CA GLY A 226 -29.14 28.13 18.25
C GLY A 226 -29.41 27.33 16.98
N TYR A 227 -29.47 26.01 17.09
CA TYR A 227 -29.71 25.13 15.95
C TYR A 227 -31.16 25.24 15.46
N THR A 228 -31.33 25.30 14.15
CA THR A 228 -32.63 25.22 13.47
C THR A 228 -32.67 24.11 12.41
N ASP A 229 -31.54 23.45 12.16
CA ASP A 229 -31.39 22.36 11.20
C ASP A 229 -30.86 21.10 11.91
N ALA A 230 -31.71 20.07 11.94
CA ALA A 230 -31.41 18.77 12.53
C ALA A 230 -30.23 18.07 11.85
N THR A 231 -30.05 18.25 10.54
CA THR A 231 -28.96 17.63 9.78
C THR A 231 -27.62 18.23 10.18
N LYS A 232 -27.52 19.57 10.21
CA LYS A 232 -26.33 20.24 10.74
C LYS A 232 -26.04 19.84 12.19
N PHE A 233 -27.07 19.79 13.04
CA PHE A 233 -26.89 19.39 14.43
C PHE A 233 -26.31 17.97 14.57
N ARG A 234 -26.85 16.99 13.83
CA ARG A 234 -26.30 15.61 13.84
C ARG A 234 -24.84 15.58 13.38
N LYS A 235 -24.49 16.32 12.32
CA LYS A 235 -23.09 16.43 11.87
C LYS A 235 -22.17 16.98 12.96
N ASP A 236 -22.55 18.10 13.57
CA ASP A 236 -21.74 18.76 14.60
C ASP A 236 -21.61 17.86 15.85
N VAL A 237 -22.69 17.19 16.28
CA VAL A 237 -22.67 16.25 17.41
C VAL A 237 -21.75 15.06 17.13
N LEU A 238 -21.90 14.41 15.97
CA LEU A 238 -21.05 13.26 15.63
C LEU A 238 -19.58 13.68 15.53
N LEU A 239 -19.29 14.74 14.78
CA LEU A 239 -17.93 15.19 14.57
C LEU A 239 -17.26 15.62 15.88
N ASN A 240 -17.98 16.33 16.77
CA ASN A 240 -17.44 16.69 18.08
C ASN A 240 -17.09 15.44 18.90
N TYR A 241 -17.98 14.46 18.97
CA TYR A 241 -17.74 13.23 19.73
C TYR A 241 -16.51 12.47 19.20
N LEU A 242 -16.46 12.26 17.89
CA LEU A 242 -15.33 11.59 17.24
C LEU A 242 -14.02 12.38 17.41
N THR A 243 -14.06 13.70 17.28
CA THR A 243 -12.88 14.56 17.47
C THR A 243 -12.33 14.44 18.88
N GLN A 244 -13.20 14.42 19.89
CA GLN A 244 -12.82 14.33 21.29
C GLN A 244 -12.19 12.97 21.65
N LEU A 245 -12.66 11.88 21.03
CA LEU A 245 -12.02 10.56 21.15
C LEU A 245 -10.72 10.46 20.34
N GLY A 246 -10.72 10.97 19.10
CA GLY A 246 -9.52 11.06 18.27
C GLY A 246 -8.40 11.84 18.96
N GLN A 247 -8.74 12.89 19.71
CA GLN A 247 -7.79 13.68 20.49
C GLN A 247 -7.05 12.81 21.52
N VAL A 248 -7.74 11.90 22.21
CA VAL A 248 -7.12 10.98 23.18
C VAL A 248 -6.05 10.13 22.51
N ILE A 249 -6.34 9.61 21.32
CA ILE A 249 -5.40 8.78 20.55
C ILE A 249 -4.20 9.61 20.08
N LYS A 250 -4.47 10.78 19.47
CA LYS A 250 -3.45 11.69 18.93
C LYS A 250 -2.52 12.29 19.98
N GLN A 251 -2.97 12.40 21.23
CA GLN A 251 -2.19 12.94 22.34
C GLN A 251 -1.48 11.86 23.16
N SER A 252 -1.72 10.58 22.86
CA SER A 252 -1.09 9.48 23.57
C SER A 252 0.40 9.35 23.24
N ASN A 253 1.12 8.60 24.06
CA ASN A 253 2.50 8.21 23.79
C ASN A 253 2.63 7.11 22.72
N HIS A 254 1.53 6.77 22.03
CA HIS A 254 1.48 5.86 20.90
C HIS A 254 0.50 6.41 19.85
N SER A 255 0.77 7.63 19.39
CA SER A 255 -0.08 8.33 18.44
C SER A 255 -0.06 7.63 17.09
N VAL A 256 -1.24 7.19 16.66
CA VAL A 256 -1.45 6.49 15.38
C VAL A 256 -2.46 7.24 14.52
N TYR A 257 -2.61 6.83 13.25
CA TYR A 257 -3.70 7.31 12.42
C TYR A 257 -5.05 6.88 13.00
N THR A 258 -6.05 7.68 12.71
CA THR A 258 -7.41 7.57 13.22
C THR A 258 -8.37 7.63 12.04
N ARG A 259 -9.37 6.77 12.06
CA ARG A 259 -10.41 6.78 11.03
C ARG A 259 -11.78 6.47 11.61
N THR A 260 -12.82 6.73 10.83
CA THR A 260 -14.17 6.27 11.14
C THR A 260 -14.83 5.74 9.87
N ASN A 261 -15.42 4.55 9.94
CA ASN A 261 -16.28 4.03 8.89
C ASN A 261 -17.72 4.51 9.10
N ILE A 262 -18.40 4.82 8.02
CA ILE A 262 -19.81 5.22 8.02
C ILE A 262 -20.57 4.23 7.14
N ALA A 263 -21.62 3.65 7.72
CA ALA A 263 -22.55 2.82 6.98
C ALA A 263 -23.07 3.57 5.75
N GLY A 264 -23.30 2.87 4.63
CA GLY A 264 -23.97 3.49 3.48
C GLY A 264 -25.37 4.06 3.80
N SER A 265 -25.95 3.64 4.93
CA SER A 265 -27.23 4.12 5.45
C SER A 265 -27.11 5.06 6.66
N GLY A 266 -25.91 5.55 7.01
CA GLY A 266 -25.70 6.45 8.14
C GLY A 266 -26.59 7.70 8.09
N ASP A 267 -27.01 8.21 9.24
CA ASP A 267 -27.87 9.40 9.34
C ASP A 267 -27.14 10.73 9.14
N THR A 268 -25.81 10.69 9.13
CA THR A 268 -24.95 11.85 8.93
C THR A 268 -23.55 11.45 8.45
N VAL A 269 -22.91 12.35 7.68
CA VAL A 269 -21.57 12.17 7.08
C VAL A 269 -20.78 13.47 7.24
N PRO A 270 -19.85 13.58 8.23
CA PRO A 270 -19.21 14.85 8.58
C PRO A 270 -17.86 15.09 7.88
N VAL A 271 -17.67 14.62 6.64
CA VAL A 271 -16.36 14.72 5.96
C VAL A 271 -15.98 16.17 5.65
N ALA A 272 -16.91 16.95 5.09
CA ALA A 272 -16.64 18.35 4.76
C ALA A 272 -16.36 19.18 6.02
N GLU A 273 -17.09 18.91 7.09
CA GLU A 273 -16.91 19.56 8.39
C GLU A 273 -15.56 19.19 9.03
N ASN A 274 -15.09 17.95 8.88
CA ASN A 274 -13.75 17.55 9.32
C ASN A 274 -12.63 18.24 8.52
N GLU A 275 -12.85 18.48 7.22
CA GLU A 275 -11.88 19.24 6.41
C GLU A 275 -11.78 20.71 6.84
N VAL A 276 -12.87 21.30 7.35
CA VAL A 276 -12.83 22.62 8.01
C VAL A 276 -11.95 22.55 9.26
N LEU A 277 -12.12 21.56 10.15
CA LEU A 277 -11.24 21.38 11.32
C LEU A 277 -9.77 21.14 10.91
N ARG A 278 -9.54 20.41 9.81
CA ARG A 278 -8.19 20.16 9.31
C ARG A 278 -7.52 21.45 8.84
N SER A 279 -8.26 22.33 8.16
CA SER A 279 -7.76 23.65 7.75
C SER A 279 -7.38 24.55 8.94
N GLN A 280 -7.96 24.28 10.12
CA GLN A 280 -7.68 24.97 11.37
C GLN A 280 -6.59 24.29 12.21
N GLY A 281 -6.09 23.13 11.78
CA GLY A 281 -5.11 22.34 12.54
C GLY A 281 -5.70 21.61 13.76
N THR A 282 -7.03 21.45 13.84
CA THR A 282 -7.73 20.87 15.00
C THR A 282 -8.39 19.52 14.72
N ALA A 283 -8.39 19.05 13.46
CA ALA A 283 -8.90 17.72 13.13
C ALA A 283 -8.05 16.63 13.79
N THR A 284 -8.71 15.74 14.52
CA THR A 284 -8.07 14.58 15.15
C THR A 284 -8.46 13.26 14.51
N ILE A 285 -9.47 13.24 13.63
CA ILE A 285 -9.80 12.13 12.73
C ILE A 285 -9.07 12.37 11.40
N ASP A 286 -8.19 11.44 11.00
CA ASP A 286 -7.41 11.61 9.77
C ASP A 286 -8.26 11.40 8.53
N PHE A 287 -9.20 10.45 8.54
CA PHE A 287 -10.08 10.23 7.40
C PHE A 287 -11.35 9.45 7.77
N PHE A 288 -12.38 9.69 6.98
CA PHE A 288 -13.64 8.95 6.99
C PHE A 288 -13.75 8.09 5.74
N GLY A 289 -14.49 6.99 5.82
CA GLY A 289 -14.75 6.14 4.66
C GLY A 289 -16.07 5.42 4.77
N LYS A 290 -16.47 4.79 3.68
CA LYS A 290 -17.76 4.13 3.53
C LYS A 290 -17.59 2.63 3.57
N ASP A 291 -18.65 1.96 4.01
CA ASP A 291 -18.88 0.52 3.89
C ASP A 291 -19.84 0.25 2.72
N PRO A 292 -19.35 0.18 1.46
CA PRO A 292 -20.21 0.11 0.29
C PRO A 292 -20.91 -1.23 0.09
N TYR A 293 -20.34 -2.34 0.56
CA TYR A 293 -20.86 -3.70 0.33
C TYR A 293 -21.41 -3.90 -1.08
N THR A 294 -20.55 -3.68 -2.08
CA THR A 294 -20.91 -3.69 -3.50
C THR A 294 -19.96 -4.57 -4.30
N THR A 295 -20.50 -5.19 -5.35
CA THR A 295 -19.74 -5.89 -6.39
C THR A 295 -19.55 -5.03 -7.64
N GLY A 296 -20.04 -3.78 -7.63
CA GLY A 296 -19.94 -2.85 -8.75
C GLY A 296 -18.51 -2.37 -8.98
N LEU A 297 -17.83 -2.91 -9.99
CA LEU A 297 -16.43 -2.61 -10.30
C LEU A 297 -16.19 -1.12 -10.56
N ASP A 298 -17.08 -0.45 -11.28
CA ASP A 298 -16.97 1.00 -11.54
C ASP A 298 -17.25 1.84 -10.29
N THR A 299 -18.12 1.38 -9.40
CA THR A 299 -18.33 2.03 -8.08
C THR A 299 -17.03 2.00 -7.27
N LEU A 300 -16.37 0.85 -7.20
CA LEU A 300 -15.12 0.68 -6.47
C LEU A 300 -13.98 1.49 -7.11
N TYR A 301 -13.88 1.46 -8.44
CA TYR A 301 -12.90 2.25 -9.18
C TYR A 301 -13.10 3.75 -9.02
N ASN A 302 -14.34 4.24 -9.03
CA ASN A 302 -14.62 5.67 -8.93
C ASN A 302 -14.55 6.20 -7.48
N TYR A 303 -14.42 5.34 -6.47
CA TYR A 303 -14.33 5.74 -5.07
C TYR A 303 -13.24 6.79 -4.81
N GLY A 304 -12.06 6.64 -5.42
CA GLY A 304 -10.94 7.58 -5.23
C GLY A 304 -11.16 8.97 -5.86
N ARG A 305 -12.32 9.20 -6.48
CA ARG A 305 -12.80 10.50 -6.98
C ARG A 305 -14.20 10.82 -6.46
N ASP A 306 -14.70 10.08 -5.49
CA ASP A 306 -16.01 10.31 -4.91
C ASP A 306 -16.05 11.71 -4.27
N ALA A 307 -17.09 12.47 -4.58
CA ALA A 307 -17.22 13.86 -4.15
C ALA A 307 -17.35 14.02 -2.63
N VAL A 308 -17.70 12.96 -1.91
CA VAL A 308 -17.80 12.93 -0.45
C VAL A 308 -16.55 12.28 0.14
N TRP A 309 -16.17 11.09 -0.33
CA TRP A 309 -15.17 10.25 0.34
C TRP A 309 -13.74 10.48 -0.13
N ALA A 310 -13.53 11.19 -1.24
CA ALA A 310 -12.21 11.57 -1.75
C ALA A 310 -12.03 13.09 -1.83
N GLN A 311 -12.84 13.86 -1.08
CA GLN A 311 -12.77 15.31 -1.05
C GLN A 311 -11.60 15.82 -0.20
N GLY A 312 -11.05 16.97 -0.60
CA GLY A 312 -10.00 17.67 0.16
C GLY A 312 -8.79 16.78 0.46
N LYS A 313 -8.47 16.65 1.74
CA LYS A 313 -7.39 15.85 2.30
C LYS A 313 -7.88 14.54 2.95
N ASN A 314 -9.12 14.14 2.72
CA ASN A 314 -9.64 12.86 3.20
C ASN A 314 -8.97 11.70 2.42
N PHE A 315 -8.26 10.84 3.13
CA PHE A 315 -7.58 9.68 2.52
C PHE A 315 -8.63 8.67 1.99
N PRO A 316 -8.65 8.35 0.68
CA PRO A 316 -9.66 7.45 0.13
C PRO A 316 -9.40 5.99 0.55
N MET A 317 -10.25 5.48 1.43
CA MET A 317 -10.25 4.08 1.85
C MET A 317 -11.68 3.52 1.88
N ILE A 318 -11.88 2.39 1.22
CA ILE A 318 -13.05 1.54 1.42
C ILE A 318 -12.81 0.75 2.70
N MET A 319 -13.65 1.00 3.71
CA MET A 319 -13.43 0.53 5.08
C MET A 319 -13.90 -0.92 5.25
N GLU A 320 -14.98 -1.28 4.57
CA GLU A 320 -15.53 -2.63 4.50
C GLU A 320 -16.13 -2.90 3.11
N ASN A 321 -15.70 -3.98 2.46
CA ASN A 321 -16.41 -4.55 1.32
C ASN A 321 -16.40 -6.07 1.40
N PHE A 322 -17.22 -6.76 0.61
CA PHE A 322 -17.24 -8.22 0.58
C PHE A 322 -15.85 -8.86 0.43
N GLY A 323 -15.51 -9.80 1.32
CA GLY A 323 -14.31 -10.62 1.20
C GLY A 323 -14.52 -11.95 0.46
N GLY A 324 -15.76 -12.43 0.38
CA GLY A 324 -16.11 -13.79 -0.04
C GLY A 324 -16.81 -13.91 -1.40
N THR A 325 -17.02 -12.82 -2.13
CA THR A 325 -17.63 -12.89 -3.48
C THR A 325 -16.70 -13.65 -4.43
N PRO A 326 -17.20 -14.27 -5.52
CA PRO A 326 -16.35 -14.98 -6.48
C PRO A 326 -15.28 -14.13 -7.19
N ALA A 327 -15.37 -12.79 -7.07
CA ALA A 327 -14.54 -11.80 -7.73
C ALA A 327 -13.94 -10.76 -6.75
N ALA A 328 -13.83 -11.09 -5.46
CA ALA A 328 -13.31 -10.17 -4.43
C ALA A 328 -11.90 -9.63 -4.75
N ASP A 329 -11.05 -10.41 -5.44
CA ASP A 329 -9.74 -9.97 -5.95
C ASP A 329 -9.89 -8.88 -7.03
N VAL A 330 -10.82 -9.07 -7.95
CA VAL A 330 -11.12 -8.11 -9.03
C VAL A 330 -11.72 -6.83 -8.43
N GLU A 331 -12.66 -6.96 -7.51
CA GLU A 331 -13.26 -5.86 -6.75
C GLU A 331 -12.19 -5.02 -6.03
N LYS A 332 -11.29 -5.68 -5.30
CA LYS A 332 -10.15 -5.04 -4.63
C LYS A 332 -9.22 -4.35 -5.63
N PHE A 333 -8.85 -5.01 -6.72
CA PHE A 333 -8.00 -4.42 -7.77
C PHE A 333 -8.60 -3.14 -8.35
N ASN A 334 -9.93 -3.12 -8.53
CA ASN A 334 -10.64 -1.96 -9.06
C ASN A 334 -10.52 -0.73 -8.15
N ALA A 335 -10.65 -0.90 -6.83
CA ALA A 335 -10.40 0.17 -5.88
C ALA A 335 -8.96 0.70 -5.98
N ILE A 336 -7.97 -0.20 -6.08
CA ILE A 336 -6.55 0.17 -6.19
C ILE A 336 -6.28 0.96 -7.49
N ALA A 337 -6.77 0.48 -8.63
CA ALA A 337 -6.73 1.20 -9.90
C ALA A 337 -7.43 2.57 -9.82
N GLY A 338 -8.45 2.65 -8.96
CA GLY A 338 -9.18 3.86 -8.61
C GLY A 338 -8.44 4.84 -7.70
N ASN A 339 -7.20 4.53 -7.29
CA ASN A 339 -6.42 5.25 -6.27
C ASN A 339 -7.02 5.18 -4.85
N THR A 340 -7.58 4.04 -4.48
CA THR A 340 -8.28 3.82 -3.20
C THR A 340 -7.68 2.63 -2.46
N ALA A 341 -7.42 2.77 -1.15
CA ALA A 341 -7.09 1.65 -0.29
C ALA A 341 -8.35 0.82 0.01
N HIS A 342 -8.22 -0.50 0.18
CA HIS A 342 -9.38 -1.40 0.22
C HIS A 342 -9.23 -2.46 1.31
N ASN A 343 -10.21 -2.47 2.22
CA ASN A 343 -10.34 -3.46 3.28
C ASN A 343 -11.45 -4.46 2.95
N LEU A 344 -11.15 -5.73 3.20
CA LEU A 344 -12.14 -6.80 3.11
C LEU A 344 -12.84 -6.99 4.46
N TYR A 345 -14.16 -6.98 4.44
CA TYR A 345 -15.01 -7.51 5.49
C TYR A 345 -15.56 -8.85 5.00
N ALA A 346 -15.15 -9.97 5.58
CA ALA A 346 -14.20 -10.18 6.69
C ALA A 346 -13.41 -11.48 6.45
N ALA A 347 -12.38 -11.80 7.24
CA ALA A 347 -11.67 -13.07 7.14
C ALA A 347 -12.64 -14.25 7.35
N LEU A 348 -13.39 -14.21 8.44
CA LEU A 348 -14.55 -15.06 8.71
C LEU A 348 -15.74 -14.15 8.95
N ASP A 349 -16.86 -14.45 8.31
CA ASP A 349 -18.11 -13.76 8.59
C ASP A 349 -18.80 -14.40 9.81
N PRO A 350 -18.79 -13.75 10.99
CA PRO A 350 -19.38 -14.31 12.19
C PRO A 350 -20.90 -14.44 12.09
N ASP A 351 -21.55 -13.75 11.16
CA ASP A 351 -23.01 -13.74 11.00
C ASP A 351 -23.51 -14.85 10.06
N SER A 352 -22.61 -15.65 9.47
CA SER A 352 -23.00 -16.78 8.64
C SER A 352 -23.40 -17.99 9.47
N SER A 353 -24.69 -18.35 9.44
CA SER A 353 -25.20 -19.55 10.12
C SER A 353 -24.67 -20.86 9.52
N THR A 354 -24.28 -20.85 8.24
CA THR A 354 -23.69 -21.99 7.53
C THR A 354 -22.17 -21.99 7.55
N GLY A 355 -21.56 -20.90 8.03
CA GLY A 355 -20.11 -20.67 7.99
C GLY A 355 -19.55 -20.35 6.61
N SER A 356 -20.39 -20.01 5.63
CA SER A 356 -19.96 -19.48 4.33
C SER A 356 -20.92 -18.41 3.83
N SER A 357 -20.40 -17.23 3.49
CA SER A 357 -21.14 -16.11 2.90
C SER A 357 -20.29 -15.31 1.91
N ASN A 358 -20.88 -14.33 1.23
CA ASN A 358 -20.10 -13.37 0.43
C ASN A 358 -19.32 -12.37 1.28
N HIS A 359 -19.58 -12.25 2.58
CA HIS A 359 -18.78 -11.41 3.46
C HIS A 359 -17.47 -12.13 3.83
N GLY A 360 -17.51 -13.39 4.24
CA GLY A 360 -16.31 -14.11 4.68
C GLY A 360 -15.36 -14.49 3.55
N LEU A 361 -14.08 -14.13 3.61
CA LEU A 361 -13.04 -14.59 2.69
C LEU A 361 -12.82 -16.10 2.79
N TYR A 362 -12.93 -16.65 4.00
CA TYR A 362 -12.85 -18.08 4.29
C TYR A 362 -14.21 -18.66 4.64
N SER A 363 -14.31 -19.99 4.55
CA SER A 363 -15.42 -20.76 5.08
C SER A 363 -15.04 -21.36 6.42
N TYR A 364 -16.02 -21.67 7.27
CA TYR A 364 -15.83 -22.49 8.46
C TYR A 364 -16.98 -23.46 8.67
N ASN A 365 -16.74 -24.51 9.44
CA ASN A 365 -17.79 -25.39 9.94
C ASN A 365 -18.34 -24.81 11.26
N PRO A 366 -19.64 -24.47 11.37
CA PRO A 366 -20.19 -23.86 12.59
C PRO A 366 -20.07 -24.71 13.85
N THR A 367 -19.96 -26.04 13.71
CA THR A 367 -19.85 -27.00 14.81
C THR A 367 -18.38 -27.26 15.16
N THR A 368 -17.58 -27.72 14.20
CA THR A 368 -16.18 -28.13 14.45
C THR A 368 -15.21 -26.96 14.48
N LYS A 369 -15.64 -25.77 14.02
CA LYS A 369 -14.83 -24.55 13.87
C LYS A 369 -13.62 -24.70 12.95
N VAL A 370 -13.59 -25.76 12.13
CA VAL A 370 -12.56 -25.94 11.10
C VAL A 370 -12.75 -24.90 10.00
N VAL A 371 -11.67 -24.21 9.64
CA VAL A 371 -11.64 -23.14 8.64
C VAL A 371 -11.02 -23.64 7.34
N THR A 372 -11.58 -23.25 6.19
CA THR A 372 -11.08 -23.61 4.86
C THR A 372 -11.08 -22.41 3.91
N ARG A 373 -10.09 -22.38 3.00
CA ARG A 373 -10.04 -21.39 1.92
C ARG A 373 -11.14 -21.65 0.89
N LYS A 374 -11.67 -20.57 0.33
CA LYS A 374 -12.52 -20.57 -0.86
C LYS A 374 -11.65 -20.43 -2.10
N ALA A 375 -12.22 -20.71 -3.28
CA ALA A 375 -11.53 -20.46 -4.54
C ALA A 375 -11.11 -18.99 -4.72
N VAL A 376 -11.89 -18.03 -4.20
CA VAL A 376 -11.52 -16.61 -4.23
C VAL A 376 -10.40 -16.26 -3.23
N SER A 377 -10.24 -17.01 -2.12
CA SER A 377 -9.16 -16.78 -1.16
C SER A 377 -7.80 -16.86 -1.85
N ASP A 378 -7.60 -17.86 -2.70
CA ASP A 378 -6.36 -18.02 -3.45
C ASP A 378 -6.14 -16.90 -4.46
N LYS A 379 -7.20 -16.34 -5.06
CA LYS A 379 -7.09 -15.21 -5.99
C LYS A 379 -6.70 -13.92 -5.25
N VAL A 380 -7.34 -13.66 -4.11
CA VAL A 380 -7.04 -12.52 -3.24
C VAL A 380 -5.61 -12.63 -2.71
N ALA A 381 -5.18 -13.83 -2.32
CA ALA A 381 -3.82 -14.12 -1.92
C ALA A 381 -2.83 -13.71 -3.03
N ARG A 382 -3.00 -14.24 -4.25
CA ARG A 382 -2.14 -13.89 -5.39
C ARG A 382 -2.06 -12.38 -5.66
N LEU A 383 -3.20 -11.69 -5.58
CA LEU A 383 -3.21 -10.24 -5.71
C LEU A 383 -2.36 -9.58 -4.61
N ASN A 384 -2.58 -9.93 -3.35
CA ASN A 384 -1.82 -9.40 -2.23
C ASN A 384 -0.31 -9.67 -2.33
N HIS A 385 0.10 -10.89 -2.72
CA HIS A 385 1.50 -11.23 -2.94
C HIS A 385 2.15 -10.34 -4.00
N VAL A 386 1.42 -10.02 -5.06
CA VAL A 386 1.85 -9.05 -6.09
C VAL A 386 1.98 -7.64 -5.52
N LEU A 387 0.97 -7.16 -4.79
CA LEU A 387 0.97 -5.82 -4.20
C LEU A 387 2.17 -5.62 -3.26
N ASN A 388 2.52 -6.64 -2.47
CA ASN A 388 3.64 -6.59 -1.52
C ASN A 388 5.00 -6.39 -2.21
N LYS A 389 5.14 -6.80 -3.47
CA LYS A 389 6.40 -6.67 -4.23
C LYS A 389 6.68 -5.23 -4.68
N ILE A 390 5.68 -4.35 -4.67
CA ILE A 390 5.75 -2.93 -5.08
C ILE A 390 5.04 -1.99 -4.09
N HIS A 391 4.93 -2.38 -2.82
CA HIS A 391 4.08 -1.71 -1.83
C HIS A 391 4.37 -0.21 -1.64
N ARG A 392 5.65 0.22 -1.72
CA ARG A 392 5.99 1.65 -1.62
C ARG A 392 5.51 2.45 -2.83
N ASP A 393 5.53 1.85 -4.03
CA ASP A 393 4.95 2.48 -5.22
C ASP A 393 3.44 2.66 -5.06
N LEU A 394 2.75 1.63 -4.57
CA LEU A 394 1.31 1.69 -4.31
C LEU A 394 0.95 2.71 -3.23
N ALA A 395 1.81 2.93 -2.24
CA ALA A 395 1.60 3.92 -1.19
C ALA A 395 1.85 5.37 -1.68
N SER A 396 2.79 5.57 -2.60
CA SER A 396 3.30 6.91 -2.97
C SER A 396 2.86 7.42 -4.33
N LYS A 397 2.45 6.55 -5.26
CA LYS A 397 2.14 6.93 -6.64
C LYS A 397 0.65 6.85 -6.93
N THR A 398 0.16 7.81 -7.70
CA THR A 398 -1.20 7.81 -8.24
C THR A 398 -1.22 7.01 -9.55
N PRO A 399 -2.20 6.12 -9.77
CA PRO A 399 -2.38 5.47 -11.08
C PRO A 399 -2.50 6.48 -12.23
N VAL A 400 -1.98 6.15 -13.42
CA VAL A 400 -2.06 7.05 -14.59
C VAL A 400 -3.50 7.37 -14.96
N GLU A 401 -4.39 6.37 -14.91
CA GLU A 401 -5.82 6.54 -15.14
C GLU A 401 -6.52 7.43 -14.09
N ARG A 402 -5.78 7.85 -13.05
CA ARG A 402 -6.22 8.76 -11.99
C ARG A 402 -5.49 10.09 -11.97
N GLY A 403 -4.60 10.35 -12.94
CA GLY A 403 -3.88 11.62 -13.07
C GLY A 403 -2.43 11.56 -12.57
N GLY A 404 -1.93 10.37 -12.19
CA GLY A 404 -0.50 10.18 -12.00
C GLY A 404 0.24 9.95 -13.31
N SER A 405 1.53 9.65 -13.23
CA SER A 405 2.39 9.44 -14.41
C SER A 405 3.11 8.10 -14.38
N ASN A 406 3.50 7.62 -13.20
CA ASN A 406 4.52 6.58 -13.08
C ASN A 406 3.98 5.19 -12.70
N LEU A 407 2.75 5.06 -12.22
CA LEU A 407 2.13 3.77 -11.86
C LEU A 407 0.92 3.51 -12.76
N GLN A 408 0.84 2.34 -13.38
CA GLN A 408 -0.28 1.97 -14.24
C GLN A 408 -0.85 0.59 -13.88
N THR A 409 -2.16 0.43 -14.08
CA THR A 409 -2.85 -0.85 -13.93
C THR A 409 -3.31 -1.42 -15.28
N PHE A 410 -3.30 -2.74 -15.40
CA PHE A 410 -3.67 -3.45 -16.62
C PHE A 410 -4.75 -4.49 -16.34
N ASN A 411 -5.66 -4.65 -17.32
CA ASN A 411 -6.75 -5.63 -17.30
C ASN A 411 -7.62 -5.59 -16.02
N ARG A 412 -8.16 -4.41 -15.69
CA ARG A 412 -8.97 -4.17 -14.48
C ARG A 412 -10.13 -5.17 -14.30
N SER A 413 -10.70 -5.69 -15.38
CA SER A 413 -11.81 -6.66 -15.35
C SER A 413 -11.37 -8.13 -15.24
N ALA A 414 -10.07 -8.41 -15.18
CA ALA A 414 -9.51 -9.76 -15.25
C ALA A 414 -10.01 -10.55 -16.47
N THR A 415 -10.18 -9.87 -17.61
CA THR A 415 -10.61 -10.49 -18.87
C THR A 415 -9.64 -11.60 -19.23
N ALA A 416 -10.17 -12.81 -19.48
CA ALA A 416 -9.37 -14.02 -19.67
C ALA A 416 -8.27 -13.85 -20.71
N SER A 417 -8.60 -13.26 -21.86
CA SER A 417 -7.63 -12.93 -22.92
C SER A 417 -7.77 -11.48 -23.35
N THR A 418 -6.68 -10.72 -23.31
CA THR A 418 -6.67 -9.33 -23.76
C THR A 418 -5.25 -8.86 -24.12
N THR A 419 -5.18 -7.91 -25.07
CA THR A 419 -3.99 -7.11 -25.37
C THR A 419 -4.38 -5.65 -25.27
N THR A 420 -3.65 -4.89 -24.45
CA THR A 420 -3.90 -3.45 -24.25
C THR A 420 -2.58 -2.69 -24.21
N THR A 421 -2.54 -1.49 -24.78
CA THR A 421 -1.39 -0.60 -24.68
C THR A 421 -1.77 0.57 -23.79
N LYS A 422 -0.95 0.86 -22.76
CA LYS A 422 -1.18 1.98 -21.85
C LYS A 422 0.13 2.69 -21.49
N PRO A 423 0.09 4.00 -21.24
CA PRO A 423 1.28 4.75 -20.84
C PRO A 423 1.72 4.40 -19.42
N VAL A 424 3.05 4.27 -19.22
CA VAL A 424 3.73 4.15 -17.94
C VAL A 424 4.96 5.07 -17.96
N GLY A 425 4.92 6.14 -17.17
CA GLY A 425 5.99 7.15 -17.11
C GLY A 425 6.31 7.76 -18.47
N GLY A 426 5.32 7.93 -19.35
CA GLY A 426 5.49 8.47 -20.71
C GLY A 426 5.91 7.48 -21.79
N ALA A 427 6.05 6.18 -21.46
CA ALA A 427 6.26 5.13 -22.45
C ALA A 427 5.00 4.27 -22.63
N ASP A 428 4.62 3.98 -23.87
CA ASP A 428 3.48 3.11 -24.18
C ASP A 428 3.85 1.64 -24.02
N ILE A 429 3.34 1.02 -22.96
CA ILE A 429 3.62 -0.38 -22.63
C ILE A 429 2.44 -1.24 -23.08
N THR A 430 2.72 -2.25 -23.90
CA THR A 430 1.72 -3.25 -24.27
C THR A 430 1.71 -4.38 -23.26
N PHE A 431 0.53 -4.72 -22.78
CA PHE A 431 0.27 -5.84 -21.89
C PHE A 431 -0.61 -6.86 -22.62
N THR A 432 -0.21 -8.13 -22.60
CA THR A 432 -0.95 -9.25 -23.18
C THR A 432 -1.12 -10.36 -22.14
N THR A 433 -2.31 -10.93 -22.04
CA THR A 433 -2.55 -12.15 -21.26
C THR A 433 -3.58 -13.03 -21.93
N SER A 434 -3.51 -14.33 -21.62
CA SER A 434 -4.51 -15.36 -21.96
C SER A 434 -5.00 -16.11 -20.70
N SER A 435 -4.65 -15.62 -19.50
CA SER A 435 -4.95 -16.26 -18.22
C SER A 435 -5.66 -15.34 -17.22
N GLY A 436 -6.30 -14.28 -17.71
CA GLY A 436 -7.05 -13.34 -16.87
C GLY A 436 -6.17 -12.48 -15.97
N ALA A 437 -4.89 -12.29 -16.32
CA ALA A 437 -3.94 -11.62 -15.45
C ALA A 437 -4.34 -10.16 -15.22
N GLN A 438 -4.27 -9.74 -13.96
CA GLN A 438 -4.28 -8.33 -13.57
C GLN A 438 -2.86 -7.93 -13.19
N ALA A 439 -2.46 -6.71 -13.54
CA ALA A 439 -1.05 -6.35 -13.45
C ALA A 439 -0.82 -4.88 -13.17
N PHE A 440 0.40 -4.59 -12.69
CA PHE A 440 0.90 -3.26 -12.43
C PHE A 440 2.20 -3.03 -13.19
N GLY A 441 2.38 -1.82 -13.72
CA GLY A 441 3.63 -1.34 -14.28
C GLY A 441 4.03 -0.03 -13.60
N VAL A 442 5.30 0.08 -13.20
CA VAL A 442 5.83 1.25 -12.52
C VAL A 442 7.08 1.74 -13.22
N ARG A 443 7.14 3.03 -13.57
CA ARG A 443 8.40 3.72 -13.88
C ARG A 443 8.98 4.25 -12.58
N ARG A 444 10.07 3.64 -12.11
CA ARG A 444 10.70 3.99 -10.83
C ARG A 444 11.83 5.00 -10.96
N GLY A 445 12.33 5.18 -12.18
CA GLY A 445 13.28 6.24 -12.52
C GLY A 445 13.48 6.34 -14.03
N ALA A 446 14.44 7.17 -14.45
CA ALA A 446 14.79 7.31 -15.86
C ALA A 446 15.22 5.96 -16.47
N ALA A 447 15.85 5.11 -15.67
CA ALA A 447 16.49 3.85 -16.06
C ALA A 447 15.74 2.59 -15.63
N GLU A 448 14.58 2.69 -14.98
CA GLU A 448 13.99 1.55 -14.28
C GLU A 448 12.48 1.46 -14.44
N PHE A 449 12.04 0.28 -14.87
CA PHE A 449 10.66 -0.16 -14.79
C PHE A 449 10.54 -1.38 -13.88
N ALA A 450 9.42 -1.49 -13.18
CA ALA A 450 9.01 -2.68 -12.47
C ALA A 450 7.63 -3.14 -12.97
N PHE A 451 7.48 -4.43 -13.24
CA PHE A 451 6.22 -5.03 -13.65
C PHE A 451 5.84 -6.16 -12.71
N THR A 452 4.56 -6.30 -12.42
CA THR A 452 4.03 -7.39 -11.59
C THR A 452 2.73 -7.92 -12.16
N THR A 453 2.45 -9.21 -12.01
CA THR A 453 1.26 -9.84 -12.57
C THR A 453 0.67 -10.92 -11.66
N THR A 454 -0.66 -11.03 -11.59
CA THR A 454 -1.34 -12.04 -10.73
C THR A 454 -1.31 -13.44 -11.34
N THR A 455 -1.41 -13.55 -12.66
CA THR A 455 -1.22 -14.78 -13.45
C THR A 455 -0.30 -14.49 -14.64
N GLN A 456 -0.09 -15.42 -15.57
CA GLN A 456 0.87 -15.22 -16.65
C GLN A 456 0.46 -14.05 -17.58
N ALA A 457 1.42 -13.18 -17.87
CA ALA A 457 1.26 -12.08 -18.82
C ALA A 457 2.59 -11.70 -19.48
N THR A 458 2.50 -11.10 -20.66
CA THR A 458 3.65 -10.55 -21.39
C THR A 458 3.56 -9.03 -21.44
N PHE A 459 4.68 -8.39 -21.13
CA PHE A 459 4.86 -6.95 -21.32
C PHE A 459 5.78 -6.71 -22.52
N THR A 460 5.36 -5.84 -23.43
CA THR A 460 6.16 -5.37 -24.56
C THR A 460 6.46 -3.89 -24.36
N LEU A 461 7.75 -3.60 -24.25
CA LEU A 461 8.30 -2.27 -24.04
C LEU A 461 8.89 -1.76 -25.36
N PRO A 462 8.59 -0.52 -25.78
CA PRO A 462 9.11 0.01 -27.03
C PRO A 462 10.63 0.18 -26.97
N GLY A 463 11.32 -0.16 -28.07
CA GLY A 463 12.78 -0.02 -28.17
C GLY A 463 13.29 1.41 -28.00
N THR A 464 12.41 2.39 -28.17
CA THR A 464 12.70 3.82 -27.96
C THR A 464 13.00 4.19 -26.51
N ILE A 465 12.63 3.34 -25.53
CA ILE A 465 12.97 3.55 -24.11
C ILE A 465 14.49 3.52 -23.89
N GLY A 466 15.21 2.68 -24.65
CA GLY A 466 16.65 2.56 -24.56
C GLY A 466 17.14 1.12 -24.60
N VAL A 467 18.44 0.96 -24.39
CA VAL A 467 19.10 -0.36 -24.39
C VAL A 467 18.88 -1.03 -23.03
N VAL A 468 18.29 -2.22 -23.04
CA VAL A 468 18.06 -3.03 -21.83
C VAL A 468 19.41 -3.52 -21.29
N ARG A 469 19.71 -3.10 -20.06
CA ARG A 469 20.92 -3.47 -19.32
C ARG A 469 20.75 -4.79 -18.58
N SER A 470 19.59 -4.97 -17.95
CA SER A 470 19.27 -6.17 -17.18
C SER A 470 17.76 -6.34 -17.03
N VAL A 471 17.33 -7.60 -17.00
CA VAL A 471 15.96 -7.98 -16.64
C VAL A 471 16.04 -9.01 -15.53
N GLU A 472 15.41 -8.72 -14.40
CA GLU A 472 15.60 -9.48 -13.16
C GLU A 472 14.26 -9.80 -12.53
N ALA A 473 14.07 -11.05 -12.09
CA ALA A 473 12.99 -11.43 -11.21
C ALA A 473 13.36 -11.10 -9.76
N GLY A 474 12.39 -10.66 -8.96
CA GLY A 474 12.65 -10.26 -7.58
C GLY A 474 11.45 -9.57 -6.93
N ARG A 475 11.74 -8.63 -6.02
CA ARG A 475 10.76 -7.77 -5.34
C ARG A 475 11.44 -6.56 -4.70
N TYR A 476 10.69 -5.52 -4.37
CA TYR A 476 11.16 -4.47 -3.47
C TYR A 476 10.91 -4.86 -2.01
N ASP A 477 11.90 -4.65 -1.14
CA ASP A 477 11.79 -4.91 0.30
C ASP A 477 11.18 -3.72 1.07
N ALA A 478 11.03 -3.86 2.39
CA ALA A 478 10.43 -2.83 3.25
C ALA A 478 11.19 -1.50 3.25
N ASN A 479 12.45 -1.47 2.83
CA ASN A 479 13.27 -0.26 2.66
C ASN A 479 13.30 0.23 1.20
N ASP A 480 12.43 -0.32 0.35
CA ASP A 480 12.32 -0.04 -1.08
C ASP A 480 13.56 -0.43 -1.89
N ASN A 481 14.38 -1.35 -1.37
CA ASN A 481 15.52 -1.90 -2.10
C ASN A 481 15.10 -3.09 -2.95
N TRP A 482 15.66 -3.18 -4.17
CA TRP A 482 15.45 -4.35 -5.02
C TRP A 482 16.18 -5.58 -4.47
N VAL A 483 15.42 -6.65 -4.24
CA VAL A 483 15.92 -7.97 -3.86
C VAL A 483 15.77 -8.91 -5.05
N LYS A 484 16.89 -9.17 -5.72
CA LYS A 484 16.97 -10.07 -6.88
C LYS A 484 16.78 -11.52 -6.43
N SER A 485 15.86 -12.24 -7.08
CA SER A 485 15.71 -13.69 -6.96
C SER A 485 16.26 -14.45 -8.17
N GLY A 486 16.44 -13.79 -9.31
CA GLY A 486 17.02 -14.41 -10.50
C GLY A 486 17.14 -13.46 -11.69
N THR A 487 17.82 -13.91 -12.74
CA THR A 487 17.81 -13.23 -14.05
C THR A 487 16.61 -13.71 -14.84
N LYS A 488 15.97 -12.81 -15.58
CA LYS A 488 14.78 -13.08 -16.37
C LYS A 488 15.10 -12.96 -17.86
N ALA A 489 14.71 -13.96 -18.64
CA ALA A 489 14.85 -13.91 -20.08
C ALA A 489 13.87 -12.92 -20.72
N TYR A 490 14.29 -12.32 -21.82
CA TYR A 490 13.47 -11.46 -22.67
C TYR A 490 13.84 -11.68 -24.14
N THR A 491 12.96 -11.27 -25.04
CA THR A 491 13.19 -11.28 -26.49
C THR A 491 13.12 -9.88 -27.05
N THR A 492 13.78 -9.66 -28.19
CA THR A 492 13.65 -8.43 -28.96
C THR A 492 12.90 -8.73 -30.25
N VAL A 493 11.71 -8.15 -30.41
CA VAL A 493 10.84 -8.35 -31.58
C VAL A 493 10.59 -6.99 -32.23
N SER A 494 11.04 -6.81 -33.47
CA SER A 494 10.94 -5.53 -34.19
C SER A 494 11.47 -4.32 -33.40
N GLY A 495 12.54 -4.53 -32.63
CA GLY A 495 13.15 -3.53 -31.76
C GLY A 495 12.51 -3.37 -30.38
N ASN A 496 11.34 -3.98 -30.12
CA ASN A 496 10.68 -3.93 -28.83
C ASN A 496 11.18 -5.05 -27.90
N THR A 497 11.23 -4.77 -26.61
CA THR A 497 11.59 -5.75 -25.57
C THR A 497 10.33 -6.45 -25.08
N GLU A 498 10.26 -7.77 -25.22
CA GLU A 498 9.15 -8.59 -24.74
C GLU A 498 9.56 -9.45 -23.55
N ILE A 499 8.77 -9.41 -22.48
CA ILE A 499 9.06 -10.10 -21.23
C ILE A 499 7.80 -10.80 -20.74
N THR A 500 7.83 -12.13 -20.69
CA THR A 500 6.73 -12.94 -20.16
C THR A 500 6.96 -13.23 -18.69
N LEU A 501 6.06 -12.71 -17.84
CA LEU A 501 6.05 -12.94 -16.42
C LEU A 501 5.20 -14.17 -16.08
N ALA A 502 5.68 -14.98 -15.13
CA ALA A 502 4.93 -16.07 -14.51
C ALA A 502 3.92 -15.53 -13.48
N ALA A 503 3.03 -16.40 -12.99
CA ALA A 503 2.08 -16.03 -11.94
C ALA A 503 2.80 -15.46 -10.71
N GLU A 504 2.25 -14.38 -10.16
CA GLU A 504 2.77 -13.59 -9.05
C GLU A 504 4.15 -12.96 -9.27
N GLU A 505 4.79 -13.09 -10.43
CA GLU A 505 6.16 -12.61 -10.60
C GLU A 505 6.24 -11.07 -10.56
N CYS A 506 7.36 -10.56 -10.04
CA CYS A 506 7.76 -9.17 -10.20
C CYS A 506 9.10 -9.13 -10.93
N VAL A 507 9.16 -8.31 -11.98
CA VAL A 507 10.35 -8.15 -12.81
C VAL A 507 10.79 -6.69 -12.83
N ARG A 508 12.07 -6.46 -12.58
CA ARG A 508 12.74 -5.18 -12.78
C ARG A 508 13.44 -5.18 -14.14
N VAL A 509 13.13 -4.17 -14.95
CA VAL A 509 13.81 -3.89 -16.22
C VAL A 509 14.65 -2.65 -16.03
N SER A 510 15.97 -2.79 -16.18
CA SER A 510 16.89 -1.66 -16.12
C SER A 510 17.44 -1.34 -17.50
N TYR A 511 17.60 -0.05 -17.78
CA TYR A 511 18.11 0.50 -19.02
C TYR A 511 19.45 1.19 -18.81
N LEU A 512 20.20 1.36 -19.89
CA LEU A 512 21.29 2.32 -19.94
C LEU A 512 20.74 3.75 -20.01
N VAL A 513 21.41 4.65 -19.30
CA VAL A 513 21.16 6.09 -19.33
C VAL A 513 22.33 6.75 -20.04
N SER A 514 22.05 7.46 -21.11
CA SER A 514 23.07 8.21 -21.85
C SER A 514 23.74 9.25 -20.95
N GLY A 515 25.07 9.24 -20.91
CA GLY A 515 25.90 10.14 -20.10
C GLY A 515 26.10 9.67 -18.66
N ALA A 516 25.51 8.54 -18.25
CA ALA A 516 25.74 7.99 -16.92
C ALA A 516 27.07 7.22 -16.82
N ARG A 517 27.55 7.04 -15.58
CA ARG A 517 28.78 6.33 -15.26
C ARG A 517 28.50 4.86 -14.96
N TYR A 518 29.36 3.99 -15.48
CA TYR A 518 29.27 2.56 -15.30
C TYR A 518 30.65 1.94 -15.10
N LYS A 519 30.69 0.87 -14.30
CA LYS A 519 31.75 -0.14 -14.37
C LYS A 519 31.33 -1.26 -15.31
N LEU A 520 32.21 -1.66 -16.22
CA LEU A 520 31.94 -2.72 -17.19
C LEU A 520 32.62 -4.00 -16.71
N ARG A 521 31.84 -4.93 -16.17
CA ARG A 521 32.32 -6.22 -15.67
C ARG A 521 32.14 -7.30 -16.73
N ASN A 522 33.22 -7.95 -17.14
CA ASN A 522 33.14 -9.10 -18.03
C ASN A 522 32.52 -10.29 -17.29
N THR A 523 31.46 -10.89 -17.83
CA THR A 523 30.70 -11.92 -17.10
C THR A 523 31.45 -13.26 -16.99
N SER A 524 32.33 -13.56 -17.94
CA SER A 524 33.13 -14.79 -17.93
C SER A 524 34.26 -14.74 -16.91
N SER A 525 35.06 -13.67 -16.91
CA SER A 525 36.20 -13.53 -16.00
C SER A 525 35.83 -12.93 -14.63
N GLY A 526 34.69 -12.26 -14.52
CA GLY A 526 34.28 -11.51 -13.34
C GLY A 526 35.08 -10.23 -13.09
N LYS A 527 36.04 -9.90 -13.96
CA LYS A 527 36.93 -8.72 -13.91
C LYS A 527 36.33 -7.51 -14.63
N TYR A 528 36.90 -6.35 -14.38
CA TYR A 528 36.42 -5.05 -14.85
C TYR A 528 37.31 -4.47 -15.93
N LEU A 529 36.70 -3.77 -16.89
CA LEU A 529 37.39 -2.98 -17.90
C LEU A 529 38.14 -1.82 -17.23
N ASP A 530 39.45 -1.80 -17.41
CA ASP A 530 40.37 -0.92 -16.69
C ASP A 530 41.37 -0.30 -17.68
N THR A 531 41.69 0.97 -17.49
CA THR A 531 42.70 1.66 -18.30
C THR A 531 44.05 1.62 -17.60
N ASP A 532 45.09 1.16 -18.28
CA ASP A 532 46.45 1.26 -17.76
C ASP A 532 47.08 2.63 -18.04
N ALA A 533 48.31 2.83 -17.57
CA ALA A 533 49.07 4.06 -17.80
C ALA A 533 49.68 4.17 -19.21
N ASP A 534 49.78 3.07 -19.95
CA ASP A 534 50.57 2.94 -21.17
C ASP A 534 49.74 2.99 -22.46
N GLY A 535 48.43 3.24 -22.37
CA GLY A 535 47.54 3.32 -23.54
C GLY A 535 46.64 2.11 -23.73
N ALA A 536 46.82 1.05 -22.95
CA ALA A 536 46.08 -0.18 -23.09
C ALA A 536 44.83 -0.23 -22.20
N VAL A 537 43.91 -1.10 -22.59
CA VAL A 537 42.73 -1.45 -21.81
C VAL A 537 42.83 -2.92 -21.43
N ILE A 538 42.75 -3.19 -20.13
CA ILE A 538 42.95 -4.51 -19.54
C ILE A 538 41.73 -4.95 -18.73
N LEU A 539 41.77 -6.19 -18.23
CA LEU A 539 40.82 -6.69 -17.24
C LEU A 539 41.47 -6.81 -15.87
N SER A 540 40.93 -6.07 -14.90
CA SER A 540 41.45 -6.05 -13.53
C SER A 540 40.38 -6.40 -12.50
N SER A 541 40.82 -6.72 -11.28
CA SER A 541 39.92 -6.87 -10.14
C SER A 541 39.21 -5.54 -9.84
N GLY A 542 37.99 -5.59 -9.31
CA GLY A 542 37.23 -4.37 -9.01
C GLY A 542 37.95 -3.49 -7.98
N THR A 543 38.11 -2.20 -8.30
CA THR A 543 38.71 -1.20 -7.42
C THR A 543 37.71 -0.09 -7.07
N VAL A 544 38.14 0.92 -6.30
CA VAL A 544 37.41 2.19 -6.12
C VAL A 544 37.94 3.32 -7.01
N TYR A 545 38.96 3.04 -7.81
CA TYR A 545 39.62 4.02 -8.66
C TYR A 545 38.78 4.32 -9.93
N ASP A 546 38.95 5.53 -10.44
CA ASP A 546 38.18 6.11 -11.55
C ASP A 546 38.62 5.61 -12.93
N ASP A 547 39.76 4.93 -13.01
CA ASP A 547 40.27 4.25 -14.21
C ASP A 547 39.43 3.06 -14.67
N GLN A 548 38.52 2.58 -13.82
CA GLN A 548 37.48 1.59 -14.13
C GLN A 548 36.09 2.20 -14.35
N ASP A 549 35.93 3.51 -14.17
CA ASP A 549 34.65 4.18 -14.34
C ASP A 549 34.54 4.76 -15.75
N TRP A 550 33.44 4.46 -16.43
CA TRP A 550 33.23 4.82 -17.83
C TRP A 550 31.93 5.59 -18.00
N VAL A 551 31.98 6.76 -18.64
CA VAL A 551 30.81 7.50 -19.11
C VAL A 551 30.33 6.87 -20.41
N VAL A 552 29.11 6.36 -20.42
CA VAL A 552 28.50 5.68 -21.57
C VAL A 552 27.45 6.62 -22.17
N ALA A 553 27.72 7.17 -23.35
CA ALA A 553 26.90 8.22 -23.94
C ALA A 553 26.53 7.93 -25.39
N LYS A 554 25.28 8.22 -25.75
CA LYS A 554 24.77 8.12 -27.11
C LYS A 554 25.34 9.26 -27.95
N ASP A 555 25.93 8.91 -29.08
CA ASP A 555 26.44 9.83 -30.09
C ASP A 555 25.31 10.27 -31.04
N SER A 556 25.57 11.33 -31.81
CA SER A 556 24.72 11.85 -32.88
C SER A 556 24.32 10.80 -33.93
N SER A 557 25.17 9.79 -34.20
CA SER A 557 24.87 8.64 -35.07
C SER A 557 23.85 7.67 -34.48
N GLY A 558 23.58 7.75 -33.17
CA GLY A 558 22.79 6.78 -32.42
C GLY A 558 23.58 5.62 -31.81
N SER A 559 24.84 5.43 -32.21
CA SER A 559 25.80 4.53 -31.55
C SER A 559 26.29 5.11 -30.22
N TRP A 560 27.10 4.35 -29.48
CA TRP A 560 27.55 4.70 -28.13
C TRP A 560 29.04 4.95 -28.09
N THR A 561 29.42 5.98 -27.35
CA THR A 561 30.79 6.20 -26.89
C THR A 561 30.93 5.66 -25.47
N ILE A 562 32.11 5.12 -25.15
CA ILE A 562 32.46 4.64 -23.81
C ILE A 562 33.74 5.38 -23.41
N ARG A 563 33.60 6.46 -22.65
CA ARG A 563 34.72 7.36 -22.30
C ARG A 563 35.18 7.09 -20.88
N ASN A 564 36.47 6.93 -20.65
CA ASN A 564 36.98 6.79 -19.29
C ASN A 564 36.79 8.10 -18.50
N VAL A 565 36.51 7.99 -17.20
CA VAL A 565 36.31 9.16 -16.35
C VAL A 565 37.65 9.85 -16.02
N ARG A 566 38.75 9.09 -15.98
CA ARG A 566 40.07 9.62 -15.64
C ARG A 566 40.55 10.62 -16.68
N THR A 567 41.08 11.74 -16.18
CA THR A 567 41.54 12.84 -17.03
C THR A 567 42.67 12.39 -17.97
N GLY A 568 42.57 12.76 -19.25
CA GLY A 568 43.54 12.39 -20.28
C GLY A 568 43.31 11.02 -20.92
N ARG A 569 42.37 10.21 -20.41
CA ARG A 569 41.96 8.92 -20.99
C ARG A 569 40.58 9.09 -21.60
N PHE A 570 40.46 8.99 -22.92
CA PHE A 570 39.23 9.32 -23.64
C PHE A 570 38.41 8.07 -24.01
N TYR A 571 38.13 7.86 -25.29
CA TYR A 571 37.15 6.86 -25.73
C TYR A 571 37.77 5.48 -25.92
N LEU A 572 37.03 4.46 -25.50
CA LEU A 572 37.32 3.06 -25.79
C LEU A 572 37.30 2.85 -27.31
N GLU A 573 38.38 2.35 -27.87
CA GLU A 573 38.57 2.19 -29.31
C GLU A 573 39.08 0.79 -29.64
N ALA A 574 38.48 0.15 -30.65
CA ALA A 574 39.00 -1.08 -31.24
C ALA A 574 40.22 -0.72 -32.09
N GLY A 575 41.43 -1.01 -31.62
CA GLY A 575 42.69 -0.67 -32.29
C GLY A 575 42.88 -1.40 -33.62
N ALA A 576 43.68 -0.82 -34.51
CA ALA A 576 43.86 -1.33 -35.88
C ALA A 576 44.73 -2.59 -36.00
N THR A 577 45.56 -2.89 -34.99
CA THR A 577 46.52 -3.99 -35.01
C THR A 577 46.40 -4.87 -33.77
N GLY A 578 46.69 -6.16 -33.92
CA GLY A 578 46.79 -7.12 -32.81
C GLY A 578 45.49 -7.35 -32.03
N ASN A 579 44.33 -6.99 -32.59
CA ASN A 579 43.02 -7.08 -31.93
C ASN A 579 42.93 -6.32 -30.59
N ASN A 580 43.80 -5.33 -30.39
CA ASN A 580 43.88 -4.58 -29.14
C ASN A 580 42.71 -3.63 -28.97
N VAL A 581 42.34 -3.38 -27.72
CA VAL A 581 41.42 -2.31 -27.35
C VAL A 581 42.21 -1.28 -26.56
N ILE A 582 42.07 -0.01 -26.94
CA ILE A 582 42.83 1.11 -26.40
C ILE A 582 41.87 2.19 -25.88
N TRP A 583 42.40 3.14 -25.13
CA TRP A 583 41.75 4.45 -24.98
C TRP A 583 42.41 5.43 -25.94
N ASN A 584 41.62 6.21 -26.67
CA ASN A 584 42.14 7.11 -27.70
C ASN A 584 42.42 8.52 -27.15
N THR A 585 42.77 9.45 -28.05
CA THR A 585 43.16 10.84 -27.72
C THR A 585 41.99 11.83 -27.70
N GLY A 586 40.74 11.36 -27.78
CA GLY A 586 39.54 12.20 -27.74
C GLY A 586 38.82 12.37 -29.08
N THR A 587 39.33 11.79 -30.15
CA THR A 587 38.63 11.75 -31.45
C THR A 587 37.51 10.73 -31.41
N VAL A 588 36.32 11.07 -31.93
CA VAL A 588 35.24 10.09 -32.15
C VAL A 588 35.28 9.65 -33.62
N ALA A 589 35.52 8.37 -33.84
CA ALA A 589 35.52 7.70 -35.15
C ALA A 589 34.83 6.33 -35.05
N ASP A 590 34.59 5.67 -36.18
CA ASP A 590 33.94 4.35 -36.23
C ASP A 590 34.60 3.31 -35.30
N ALA A 591 35.93 3.35 -35.18
CA ALA A 591 36.66 2.45 -34.28
C ALA A 591 36.34 2.68 -32.78
N SER A 592 35.81 3.85 -32.41
CA SER A 592 35.46 4.25 -31.04
C SER A 592 33.94 4.30 -30.79
N LEU A 593 33.14 3.97 -31.80
CA LEU A 593 31.69 3.90 -31.73
C LEU A 593 31.24 2.45 -31.57
N TRP A 594 30.28 2.24 -30.67
CA TRP A 594 29.83 0.91 -30.26
C TRP A 594 28.30 0.80 -30.32
N ASN A 595 27.80 -0.30 -30.86
CA ASN A 595 26.42 -0.73 -30.72
C ASN A 595 26.32 -1.67 -29.50
N LEU A 596 25.38 -1.37 -28.61
CA LEU A 596 25.17 -2.13 -27.38
C LEU A 596 23.99 -3.09 -27.57
N GLU A 597 24.29 -4.37 -27.64
CA GLU A 597 23.34 -5.43 -27.94
C GLU A 597 23.00 -6.19 -26.65
N GLY A 598 21.75 -6.15 -26.22
CA GLY A 598 21.34 -6.86 -25.01
C GLY A 598 21.30 -8.38 -25.19
N VAL A 599 21.71 -9.11 -24.15
CA VAL A 599 21.73 -10.57 -24.12
C VAL A 599 20.56 -11.06 -23.27
N ALA A 600 19.76 -11.99 -23.81
CA ALA A 600 18.56 -12.51 -23.13
C ALA A 600 18.87 -13.11 -21.73
N ALA A 601 20.05 -13.72 -21.57
CA ALA A 601 20.53 -14.27 -20.28
C ALA A 601 21.12 -13.21 -19.32
N GLY A 602 21.05 -11.92 -19.69
CA GLY A 602 21.60 -10.79 -18.94
C GLY A 602 22.93 -10.27 -19.48
N GLY A 603 23.16 -8.97 -19.32
CA GLY A 603 24.35 -8.26 -19.81
C GLY A 603 24.22 -7.76 -21.24
N LEU A 604 25.30 -7.15 -21.72
CA LEU A 604 25.40 -6.49 -23.03
C LEU A 604 26.60 -7.02 -23.80
N ARG A 605 26.46 -7.20 -25.10
CA ARG A 605 27.59 -7.28 -26.03
C ARG A 605 27.88 -5.89 -26.57
N VAL A 606 29.17 -5.58 -26.67
CA VAL A 606 29.66 -4.27 -27.13
C VAL A 606 30.27 -4.48 -28.51
N ARG A 607 29.51 -4.14 -29.57
CA ARG A 607 29.89 -4.37 -30.97
C ARG A 607 30.41 -3.10 -31.61
N ASN A 608 31.60 -3.12 -32.17
CA ASN A 608 32.19 -1.96 -32.83
C ASN A 608 31.46 -1.63 -34.15
N THR A 609 31.41 -0.35 -34.54
CA THR A 609 30.83 0.04 -35.83
C THR A 609 31.82 -0.05 -36.99
N HIS A 610 33.12 -0.13 -36.73
CA HIS A 610 34.12 -0.28 -37.78
C HIS A 610 34.00 -1.65 -38.48
N THR A 611 33.94 -1.63 -39.81
CA THR A 611 33.90 -2.85 -40.64
C THR A 611 35.06 -3.80 -40.32
N GLY A 612 34.76 -5.07 -40.06
CA GLY A 612 35.75 -6.10 -39.73
C GLY A 612 36.17 -6.18 -38.26
N ARG A 613 35.72 -5.26 -37.40
CA ARG A 613 35.90 -5.31 -35.94
C ARG A 613 34.53 -5.51 -35.31
N ALA A 614 34.32 -6.62 -34.60
CA ALA A 614 33.03 -6.98 -34.03
C ALA A 614 33.02 -6.75 -32.51
N TYR A 615 33.09 -7.81 -31.70
CA TYR A 615 32.76 -7.72 -30.28
C TYR A 615 33.98 -7.48 -29.39
N LEU A 616 33.83 -6.56 -28.44
CA LEU A 616 34.70 -6.46 -27.27
C LEU A 616 34.56 -7.74 -26.43
N TYR A 617 35.68 -8.36 -26.09
CA TYR A 617 35.71 -9.57 -25.28
C TYR A 617 36.90 -9.58 -24.33
N GLY A 618 36.76 -10.34 -23.24
CA GLY A 618 37.84 -10.60 -22.31
C GLY A 618 38.53 -11.92 -22.63
N ASN A 619 39.84 -11.91 -22.89
CA ASN A 619 40.57 -13.15 -23.16
C ASN A 619 41.03 -13.84 -21.86
N SER A 620 41.52 -15.08 -21.99
CA SER A 620 42.01 -15.87 -20.85
C SER A 620 43.27 -15.30 -20.19
N ALA A 621 44.01 -14.41 -20.88
CA ALA A 621 45.17 -13.72 -20.35
C ALA A 621 44.82 -12.50 -19.49
N GLY A 622 43.53 -12.12 -19.41
CA GLY A 622 43.09 -10.93 -18.67
C GLY A 622 43.23 -9.62 -19.45
N GLU A 623 43.25 -9.69 -20.78
CA GLU A 623 43.26 -8.52 -21.66
C GLU A 623 41.86 -8.24 -22.23
N ALA A 624 41.56 -6.96 -22.49
CA ALA A 624 40.42 -6.58 -23.30
C ALA A 624 40.83 -6.53 -24.78
N LYS A 625 40.12 -7.29 -25.62
CA LYS A 625 40.40 -7.41 -27.06
C LYS A 625 39.09 -7.25 -27.85
N TRP A 626 39.19 -7.10 -29.17
CA TRP A 626 38.04 -7.21 -30.07
C TRP A 626 38.16 -8.45 -30.96
N ASN A 627 37.03 -9.04 -31.37
CA ASN A 627 36.99 -10.22 -32.24
C ASN A 627 36.31 -9.92 -33.59
N THR A 628 36.26 -10.90 -34.48
CA THR A 628 35.68 -10.77 -35.83
C THR A 628 34.25 -11.28 -35.97
N GLY A 629 33.57 -11.61 -34.86
CA GLY A 629 32.14 -11.97 -34.86
C GLY A 629 31.72 -13.04 -33.86
N THR A 630 32.66 -13.68 -33.17
CA THR A 630 32.35 -14.73 -32.18
C THR A 630 31.49 -14.17 -31.05
N GLN A 631 30.42 -14.89 -30.71
CA GLN A 631 29.53 -14.56 -29.60
C GLN A 631 29.55 -15.70 -28.58
N ASP A 632 30.31 -15.54 -27.50
CA ASP A 632 30.37 -16.47 -26.38
C ASP A 632 30.21 -15.70 -25.05
N ALA A 633 30.41 -16.37 -23.91
CA ALA A 633 30.31 -15.73 -22.60
C ALA A 633 31.37 -14.65 -22.37
N SER A 634 32.52 -14.72 -23.06
CA SER A 634 33.60 -13.74 -22.92
C SER A 634 33.27 -12.40 -23.57
N THR A 635 32.27 -12.34 -24.46
CA THR A 635 31.82 -11.10 -25.11
C THR A 635 30.70 -10.36 -24.36
N VAL A 636 30.26 -10.91 -23.22
CA VAL A 636 29.15 -10.37 -22.43
C VAL A 636 29.66 -9.55 -21.25
N TRP A 637 29.09 -8.36 -21.09
CA TRP A 637 29.50 -7.36 -20.11
C TRP A 637 28.31 -6.90 -19.28
N GLU A 638 28.47 -6.88 -17.96
CA GLU A 638 27.53 -6.27 -17.04
C GLU A 638 27.92 -4.80 -16.83
N PHE A 639 27.03 -3.88 -17.18
CA PHE A 639 27.22 -2.46 -16.94
C PHE A 639 26.64 -2.16 -15.56
N GLN A 640 27.48 -1.89 -14.57
CA GLN A 640 27.11 -1.64 -13.19
C GLN A 640 27.07 -0.12 -12.94
N PRO A 641 25.90 0.49 -12.67
CA PRO A 641 25.79 1.92 -12.38
C PRO A 641 26.69 2.34 -11.22
N LYS A 642 27.22 3.57 -11.30
CA LYS A 642 28.09 4.17 -10.28
C LYS A 642 27.48 5.40 -9.63
#